data_AF-A0A5E6QG76-F1
#
_entry.id   AF-A0A5E6QG76-F1
#
_cell.length_a   1.000
_cell.length_b   1.000
_cell.length_c   1.000
_cell.angle_alpha   90.00
_cell.angle_beta   90.00
_cell.angle_gamma   90.00
#
_symmetry.space_group_name_H-M   'P 1'
#
loop_
_entity.id
_entity.type
_entity.pdbx_description
1 polymer ?
#
loop_
_entity_poly.entity_id
_entity_poly.type
_entity_poly.pdbx_seq_one_letter_code
_entity_poly.pdbx_strand_id
1 'polypeptide(L)'
;MSKAKLPPESEVVSWLQQLIEKDELLESIQGQEAITSLIDVVDQEYFIPSFGIDYISRRASAEAAGHVLRRLGLLDIVSINTSISLTTGEVLRPDILCFNPETKTLVVFEVKRASETERQTVTELAGYEQELRNMLPFLGHFDVCFVVVAADWSTLLVHAVGSMNAWSAKQCLALKLTSDESGFGLVAHLPEAWHLTGSTNLPPEALTSIDLYLVHKGIDELGDELGSTDSDEGFDDERWPPRVVLTAMDVIARAGDRAGSHGFMMLWRDVNGYGRGRWCVTLTAIDPYAMHVWCREHGLPQRESEAATFLHNRRNDLLGQTPTTVYDIAKAAFPLLEKHFDPEFCGDFHWQMKTRQYRLRGVPTRFDFWGSLGQHAREFVCNPAVRNNYMSFVGANQLDWTDPAVAMTLVANLSLGVPFPGGVIKCSDAFLAGRVLGDLAVAAFSASPDKEHAAKIEPMVEWAQLEALRFAIEMKQMYDITEEVVARMPYLSNDPAKRFDSTQELAQWVRKDLISQRHLFHQACFDLGYRHSLLFNLLDEGGTKHLKSDESGGAAEIVRSILTAVLVRAEGSQGHVLHTEKFLRFMAFLEPHLRPGMGLEDESSVSGVVDAIEDEVLLSGFPDYIVGGVDSIIPVVLHTTRPPFPGKVDWEWLKAGVKALYESGDHCPAVIFSQDGMVGTGRLQEPFRMVSPISDPEEEVYVIDESSALSIAIKKTWDGVKEFHAKRSQGYSQPPSDAARG
;
A
#
# COMPACT_ATOMS: atom_id res chain seq x y z
N MET A 1 32.94 16.06 -31.50
CA MET A 1 33.60 15.01 -30.69
C MET A 1 33.25 13.66 -31.32
N SER A 2 34.23 12.87 -31.74
CA SER A 2 33.97 11.53 -32.30
C SER A 2 33.47 10.62 -31.18
N LYS A 3 32.33 9.94 -31.38
CA LYS A 3 31.90 8.86 -30.48
C LYS A 3 33.07 7.87 -30.33
N ALA A 4 33.50 7.62 -29.09
CA ALA A 4 34.46 6.57 -28.80
C ALA A 4 33.96 5.25 -29.43
N LYS A 5 34.84 4.54 -30.11
CA LYS A 5 34.47 3.34 -30.86
C LYS A 5 34.27 2.22 -29.84
N LEU A 6 33.05 1.72 -29.71
CA LEU A 6 32.73 0.62 -28.79
C LEU A 6 33.58 -0.63 -29.15
N PRO A 7 34.13 -1.33 -28.15
CA PRO A 7 34.97 -2.52 -28.36
C PRO A 7 34.19 -3.67 -29.02
N PRO A 8 34.85 -4.60 -29.72
CA PRO A 8 34.26 -5.87 -30.14
C PRO A 8 33.79 -6.70 -28.93
N GLU A 9 32.67 -7.41 -29.10
CA GLU A 9 32.12 -8.32 -28.08
C GLU A 9 33.14 -9.37 -27.62
N SER A 10 33.90 -9.95 -28.55
CA SER A 10 34.98 -10.90 -28.25
C SER A 10 36.08 -10.32 -27.35
N GLU A 11 36.34 -9.01 -27.43
CA GLU A 11 37.33 -8.32 -26.60
C GLU A 11 36.79 -8.16 -25.16
N VAL A 12 35.51 -7.80 -25.02
CA VAL A 12 34.82 -7.72 -23.73
C VAL A 12 34.74 -9.09 -23.07
N VAL A 13 34.38 -10.14 -23.80
CA VAL A 13 34.35 -11.53 -23.28
C VAL A 13 35.74 -11.98 -22.82
N SER A 14 36.79 -11.70 -23.61
CA SER A 14 38.17 -12.03 -23.23
C SER A 14 38.62 -11.28 -21.98
N TRP A 15 38.18 -10.03 -21.83
CA TRP A 15 38.46 -9.23 -20.64
C TRP A 15 37.71 -9.75 -19.40
N LEU A 16 36.43 -10.08 -19.53
CA LEU A 16 35.65 -10.70 -18.46
C LEU A 16 36.25 -12.03 -18.00
N GLN A 17 36.69 -12.87 -18.95
CA GLN A 17 37.42 -14.10 -18.64
C GLN A 17 38.64 -13.83 -17.76
N GLN A 18 39.47 -12.83 -18.11
CA GLN A 18 40.66 -12.50 -17.33
C GLN A 18 40.33 -12.01 -15.92
N LEU A 19 39.24 -11.25 -15.76
CA LEU A 19 38.78 -10.82 -14.44
C LEU A 19 38.28 -12.01 -13.60
N ILE A 20 37.57 -12.95 -14.22
CA ILE A 20 37.08 -14.17 -13.56
C ILE A 20 38.26 -15.05 -13.13
N GLU A 21 39.23 -15.32 -14.01
CA GLU A 21 40.39 -16.17 -13.71
C GLU A 21 41.31 -15.61 -12.61
N LYS A 22 41.22 -14.31 -12.33
CA LYS A 22 41.97 -13.62 -11.27
C LYS A 22 41.16 -13.36 -10.01
N ASP A 23 39.90 -13.76 -9.97
CA ASP A 23 38.95 -13.42 -8.89
C ASP A 23 38.76 -11.90 -8.69
N GLU A 24 38.97 -11.10 -9.76
CA GLU A 24 38.89 -9.62 -9.74
C GLU A 24 37.54 -9.09 -10.26
N LEU A 25 36.66 -9.96 -10.78
CA LEU A 25 35.39 -9.55 -11.41
C LEU A 25 34.51 -8.75 -10.46
N LEU A 26 34.26 -9.27 -9.25
CA LEU A 26 33.38 -8.59 -8.30
C LEU A 26 33.92 -7.20 -7.95
N GLU A 27 35.22 -7.07 -7.70
CA GLU A 27 35.86 -5.79 -7.37
C GLU A 27 35.82 -4.78 -8.52
N SER A 28 35.78 -5.26 -9.76
CA SER A 28 35.70 -4.41 -10.97
C SER A 28 34.32 -3.76 -11.20
N ILE A 29 33.27 -4.23 -10.52
CA ILE A 29 31.91 -3.74 -10.68
C ILE A 29 31.68 -2.53 -9.76
N GLN A 30 31.42 -1.38 -10.34
CA GLN A 30 31.06 -0.17 -9.62
C GLN A 30 29.55 -0.13 -9.30
N GLY A 31 29.17 0.61 -8.26
CA GLY A 31 27.75 0.82 -7.88
C GLY A 31 27.15 -0.29 -7.00
N GLN A 32 27.96 -1.23 -6.50
CA GLN A 32 27.51 -2.28 -5.58
C GLN A 32 26.90 -1.72 -4.29
N GLU A 33 27.55 -0.71 -3.71
CA GLU A 33 27.08 -0.07 -2.47
C GLU A 33 25.69 0.55 -2.62
N ALA A 34 25.36 1.09 -3.80
CA ALA A 34 24.04 1.63 -4.07
C ALA A 34 22.99 0.51 -4.02
N ILE A 35 23.26 -0.65 -4.65
CA ILE A 35 22.35 -1.81 -4.61
C ILE A 35 22.18 -2.32 -3.18
N THR A 36 23.28 -2.52 -2.45
CA THR A 36 23.22 -2.96 -1.05
C THR A 36 22.44 -1.96 -0.20
N SER A 37 22.68 -0.67 -0.39
CA SER A 37 21.96 0.37 0.33
C SER A 37 20.45 0.32 0.08
N LEU A 38 20.00 -0.02 -1.14
CA LEU A 38 18.59 -0.15 -1.48
C LEU A 38 17.94 -1.36 -0.83
N ILE A 39 18.62 -2.51 -0.85
CA ILE A 39 18.14 -3.73 -0.21
C ILE A 39 18.01 -3.51 1.30
N ASP A 40 19.02 -2.86 1.90
CA ASP A 40 19.04 -2.57 3.33
C ASP A 40 17.97 -1.56 3.78
N VAL A 41 17.32 -0.81 2.85
CA VAL A 41 16.28 0.17 3.23
C VAL A 41 15.16 -0.50 4.02
N VAL A 42 14.81 -1.75 3.64
CA VAL A 42 13.68 -2.50 4.19
C VAL A 42 13.97 -3.07 5.59
N ASP A 43 15.24 -3.31 5.92
CA ASP A 43 15.67 -3.91 7.19
C ASP A 43 16.04 -2.87 8.26
N GLN A 44 15.75 -1.58 8.02
CA GLN A 44 16.06 -0.50 8.96
C GLN A 44 15.18 -0.59 10.22
N GLU A 45 15.82 -0.48 11.39
CA GLU A 45 15.18 -0.58 12.72
C GLU A 45 14.08 0.47 12.98
N TYR A 46 14.09 1.58 12.25
CA TYR A 46 13.18 2.72 12.43
C TYR A 46 12.39 3.08 11.16
N PHE A 47 12.31 2.17 10.18
CA PHE A 47 11.55 2.41 8.94
C PHE A 47 10.44 1.38 8.76
N ILE A 48 9.22 1.85 8.54
CA ILE A 48 8.05 1.01 8.30
C ILE A 48 7.96 0.73 6.79
N PRO A 49 7.98 -0.53 6.33
CA PRO A 49 7.83 -0.86 4.92
C PRO A 49 6.47 -0.39 4.39
N SER A 50 6.46 0.38 3.31
CA SER A 50 5.23 0.77 2.60
C SER A 50 5.03 -0.05 1.33
N PHE A 51 3.78 -0.32 0.98
CA PHE A 51 3.45 -0.91 -0.31
C PHE A 51 3.46 0.17 -1.39
N GLY A 52 4.54 0.29 -2.14
CA GLY A 52 4.61 1.17 -3.30
C GLY A 52 4.49 0.35 -4.57
N ILE A 53 3.35 0.42 -5.27
CA ILE A 53 3.12 -0.29 -6.54
C ILE A 53 4.33 -0.09 -7.44
N ASP A 54 4.63 1.16 -7.76
CA ASP A 54 5.72 1.50 -8.68
C ASP A 54 7.11 1.05 -8.17
N TYR A 55 7.30 0.95 -6.84
CA TYR A 55 8.55 0.55 -6.21
C TYR A 55 8.81 -0.97 -6.27
N ILE A 56 7.78 -1.80 -6.45
CA ILE A 56 7.92 -3.27 -6.50
C ILE A 56 8.94 -3.69 -7.55
N SER A 57 8.84 -3.15 -8.76
CA SER A 57 9.75 -3.52 -9.85
C SER A 57 11.19 -3.10 -9.56
N ARG A 58 11.40 -1.88 -9.05
CA ARG A 58 12.72 -1.36 -8.73
C ARG A 58 13.39 -2.21 -7.66
N ARG A 59 12.63 -2.56 -6.62
CA ARG A 59 13.09 -3.43 -5.54
C ARG A 59 13.43 -4.83 -6.03
N ALA A 60 12.58 -5.45 -6.84
CA ALA A 60 12.86 -6.77 -7.42
C ALA A 60 14.16 -6.79 -8.25
N SER A 61 14.41 -5.74 -9.03
CA SER A 61 15.68 -5.58 -9.74
C SER A 61 16.88 -5.41 -8.81
N ALA A 62 16.75 -4.66 -7.72
CA ALA A 62 17.81 -4.50 -6.73
C ALA A 62 18.10 -5.82 -5.98
N GLU A 63 17.07 -6.52 -5.53
CA GLU A 63 17.18 -7.83 -4.87
C GLU A 63 17.86 -8.87 -5.79
N ALA A 64 17.43 -8.94 -7.06
CA ALA A 64 18.03 -9.82 -8.05
C ALA A 64 19.50 -9.48 -8.29
N ALA A 65 19.83 -8.20 -8.47
CA ALA A 65 21.20 -7.75 -8.65
C ALA A 65 22.07 -8.09 -7.42
N GLY A 66 21.58 -7.83 -6.20
CA GLY A 66 22.29 -8.17 -4.96
C GLY A 66 22.44 -9.68 -4.73
N HIS A 67 21.48 -10.49 -5.18
CA HIS A 67 21.59 -11.96 -5.16
C HIS A 67 22.72 -12.45 -6.08
N VAL A 68 22.81 -11.90 -7.29
CA VAL A 68 23.86 -12.26 -8.25
C VAL A 68 25.23 -11.76 -7.80
N LEU A 69 25.36 -10.50 -7.37
CA LEU A 69 26.62 -9.92 -6.91
C LEU A 69 27.29 -10.76 -5.80
N ARG A 70 26.51 -11.22 -4.82
CA ARG A 70 26.99 -12.11 -3.73
C ARG A 70 27.54 -13.46 -4.21
N ARG A 71 27.35 -13.82 -5.49
CA ARG A 71 27.78 -15.08 -6.11
C ARG A 71 28.89 -14.90 -7.15
N LEU A 72 29.36 -13.68 -7.39
CA LEU A 72 30.43 -13.42 -8.36
C LEU A 72 31.84 -13.47 -7.74
N GLY A 73 31.96 -13.65 -6.42
CA GLY A 73 33.24 -13.59 -5.71
C GLY A 73 34.23 -14.71 -6.05
N LEU A 74 33.73 -15.90 -6.42
CA LEU A 74 34.54 -17.03 -6.86
C LEU A 74 33.81 -17.79 -7.97
N LEU A 75 34.44 -17.93 -9.13
CA LEU A 75 33.80 -18.51 -10.32
C LEU A 75 34.76 -19.43 -11.08
N ASP A 76 34.36 -20.69 -11.25
CA ASP A 76 35.01 -21.63 -12.15
C ASP A 76 34.39 -21.51 -13.54
N ILE A 77 35.20 -21.23 -14.57
CA ILE A 77 34.72 -21.19 -15.96
C ILE A 77 34.43 -22.61 -16.44
N VAL A 78 33.17 -22.86 -16.82
CA VAL A 78 32.71 -24.12 -17.41
C VAL A 78 32.88 -24.10 -18.93
N SER A 79 32.54 -22.98 -19.57
CA SER A 79 32.52 -22.87 -21.03
C SER A 79 32.59 -21.41 -21.49
N ILE A 80 33.25 -21.14 -22.62
CA ILE A 80 33.33 -19.80 -23.24
C ILE A 80 33.00 -19.92 -24.72
N ASN A 81 31.92 -19.27 -25.17
CA ASN A 81 31.46 -19.28 -26.56
C ASN A 81 31.44 -20.70 -27.21
N THR A 82 31.07 -21.70 -26.41
CA THR A 82 30.96 -23.10 -26.81
C THR A 82 29.55 -23.59 -26.59
N SER A 83 29.08 -24.51 -27.44
CA SER A 83 27.70 -24.99 -27.32
C SER A 83 27.54 -25.79 -26.03
N ILE A 84 26.52 -25.46 -25.25
CA ILE A 84 26.12 -26.22 -24.06
C ILE A 84 25.02 -27.25 -24.37
N SER A 85 24.52 -27.34 -25.61
CA SER A 85 23.49 -28.33 -25.94
C SER A 85 24.00 -29.77 -25.82
N LEU A 86 23.22 -30.61 -25.13
CA LEU A 86 23.36 -32.06 -25.05
C LEU A 86 22.92 -32.76 -26.35
N THR A 87 22.16 -32.07 -27.20
CA THR A 87 21.59 -32.62 -28.44
C THR A 87 22.48 -32.31 -29.64
N THR A 88 22.81 -33.36 -30.39
CA THR A 88 23.59 -33.19 -31.63
C THR A 88 22.83 -32.35 -32.65
N GLY A 89 23.47 -31.30 -33.17
CA GLY A 89 22.91 -30.43 -34.20
C GLY A 89 22.28 -29.14 -33.68
N GLU A 90 22.09 -29.01 -32.36
CA GLU A 90 21.65 -27.79 -31.71
C GLU A 90 22.85 -26.93 -31.28
N VAL A 91 22.70 -25.61 -31.33
CA VAL A 91 23.75 -24.65 -30.97
C VAL A 91 23.19 -23.64 -29.99
N LEU A 92 23.62 -23.76 -28.73
CA LEU A 92 23.28 -22.84 -27.64
C LEU A 92 24.60 -22.38 -27.00
N ARG A 93 25.05 -21.16 -27.31
CA ARG A 93 26.39 -20.68 -26.95
C ARG A 93 26.30 -19.45 -26.05
N PRO A 94 26.23 -19.62 -24.72
CA PRO A 94 26.45 -18.49 -23.83
C PRO A 94 27.86 -17.93 -24.03
N ASP A 95 28.03 -16.63 -23.83
CA ASP A 95 29.36 -16.00 -23.93
C ASP A 95 30.31 -16.59 -22.89
N ILE A 96 29.87 -16.68 -21.63
CA ILE A 96 30.58 -17.35 -20.56
C ILE A 96 29.57 -18.10 -19.68
N LEU A 97 29.83 -19.37 -19.40
CA LEU A 97 29.16 -20.13 -18.36
C LEU A 97 30.15 -20.39 -17.24
N CYS A 98 29.79 -19.98 -16.02
CA CYS A 98 30.57 -20.20 -14.82
C CYS A 98 29.79 -21.02 -13.79
N PHE A 99 30.51 -21.61 -12.85
CA PHE A 99 29.98 -22.26 -11.66
C PHE A 99 30.64 -21.64 -10.42
N ASN A 100 29.85 -21.19 -9.46
CA ASN A 100 30.37 -20.82 -8.15
C ASN A 100 30.37 -22.06 -7.25
N PRO A 101 31.53 -22.58 -6.82
CA PRO A 101 31.61 -23.79 -6.01
C PRO A 101 31.16 -23.60 -4.56
N GLU A 102 31.22 -22.38 -4.01
CA GLU A 102 30.81 -22.08 -2.63
C GLU A 102 29.29 -22.07 -2.50
N THR A 103 28.62 -21.39 -3.43
CA THR A 103 27.16 -21.23 -3.43
C THR A 103 26.45 -22.30 -4.26
N LYS A 104 27.21 -23.11 -5.01
CA LYS A 104 26.72 -24.13 -5.95
C LYS A 104 25.74 -23.58 -6.99
N THR A 105 26.05 -22.39 -7.51
CA THR A 105 25.20 -21.70 -8.48
C THR A 105 25.86 -21.58 -9.83
N LEU A 106 25.07 -21.69 -10.90
CA LEU A 106 25.52 -21.45 -12.27
C LEU A 106 25.35 -19.97 -12.59
N VAL A 107 26.33 -19.37 -13.26
CA VAL A 107 26.31 -17.96 -13.67
C VAL A 107 26.51 -17.89 -15.19
N VAL A 108 25.51 -17.35 -15.88
CA VAL A 108 25.49 -17.21 -17.34
C VAL A 108 25.73 -15.75 -17.70
N PHE A 109 26.79 -15.48 -18.44
CA PHE A 109 27.11 -14.16 -18.96
C PHE A 109 26.65 -14.03 -20.40
N GLU A 110 26.08 -12.87 -20.72
CA GLU A 110 25.67 -12.49 -22.07
C GLU A 110 26.05 -11.03 -22.32
N VAL A 111 26.79 -10.76 -23.39
CA VAL A 111 27.37 -9.45 -23.72
C VAL A 111 26.67 -8.86 -24.94
N LYS A 112 26.07 -7.68 -24.79
CA LYS A 112 25.35 -6.97 -25.86
C LYS A 112 26.01 -5.63 -26.22
N ARG A 113 26.35 -5.48 -27.51
CA ARG A 113 27.01 -4.26 -28.02
C ARG A 113 26.09 -3.30 -28.77
N ALA A 114 25.09 -3.81 -29.48
CA ALA A 114 24.25 -3.04 -30.40
C ALA A 114 22.75 -3.28 -30.18
N SER A 115 21.95 -2.23 -30.35
CA SER A 115 20.50 -2.24 -30.17
C SER A 115 19.76 -3.26 -31.05
N GLU A 116 20.35 -3.69 -32.16
CA GLU A 116 19.76 -4.67 -33.09
C GLU A 116 19.79 -6.12 -32.55
N THR A 117 20.80 -6.49 -31.75
CA THR A 117 20.98 -7.85 -31.21
C THR A 117 20.24 -8.07 -29.89
N GLU A 118 19.70 -7.02 -29.28
CA GLU A 118 19.05 -7.08 -27.97
C GLU A 118 17.71 -7.84 -27.99
N ARG A 119 17.07 -7.95 -29.17
CA ARG A 119 15.79 -8.65 -29.37
C ARG A 119 15.84 -10.13 -29.06
N GLN A 120 17.02 -10.74 -29.01
CA GLN A 120 17.21 -12.18 -28.81
C GLN A 120 17.62 -12.53 -27.38
N THR A 121 18.06 -11.55 -26.58
CA THR A 121 18.67 -11.78 -25.24
C THR A 121 17.81 -12.67 -24.34
N VAL A 122 16.53 -12.35 -24.15
CA VAL A 122 15.65 -13.14 -23.26
C VAL A 122 15.47 -14.57 -23.79
N THR A 123 15.33 -14.71 -25.10
CA THR A 123 15.17 -16.02 -25.75
C THR A 123 16.42 -16.88 -25.61
N GLU A 124 17.60 -16.27 -25.74
CA GLU A 124 18.89 -16.93 -25.52
C GLU A 124 19.05 -17.38 -24.07
N LEU A 125 18.85 -16.47 -23.11
CA LEU A 125 18.94 -16.79 -21.68
C LEU A 125 17.96 -17.90 -21.27
N ALA A 126 16.72 -17.87 -21.76
CA ALA A 126 15.74 -18.92 -21.52
C ALA A 126 16.16 -20.26 -22.15
N GLY A 127 16.73 -20.23 -23.36
CA GLY A 127 17.28 -21.41 -24.03
C GLY A 127 18.44 -22.02 -23.24
N TYR A 128 19.36 -21.19 -22.74
CA TYR A 128 20.46 -21.64 -21.89
C TYR A 128 19.95 -22.24 -20.59
N GLU A 129 19.01 -21.60 -19.90
CA GLU A 129 18.42 -22.12 -18.67
C GLU A 129 17.77 -23.49 -18.88
N GLN A 130 17.01 -23.65 -19.98
CA GLN A 130 16.38 -24.93 -20.28
C GLN A 130 17.42 -26.03 -20.48
N GLU A 131 18.52 -25.72 -21.15
CA GLU A 131 19.60 -26.70 -21.36
C GLU A 131 20.32 -27.06 -20.06
N LEU A 132 20.54 -26.08 -19.18
CA LEU A 132 21.07 -26.33 -17.84
C LEU A 132 20.11 -27.18 -17.00
N ARG A 133 18.78 -27.00 -17.13
CA ARG A 133 17.77 -27.85 -16.48
C ARG A 133 17.72 -29.27 -17.06
N ASN A 134 18.04 -29.44 -18.35
CA ASN A 134 18.19 -30.77 -18.94
C ASN A 134 19.38 -31.52 -18.33
N MET A 135 20.48 -30.81 -18.04
CA MET A 135 21.64 -31.37 -17.35
C MET A 135 21.38 -31.60 -15.85
N LEU A 136 20.69 -30.68 -15.20
CA LEU A 136 20.42 -30.65 -13.76
C LEU A 136 18.90 -30.54 -13.50
N PRO A 137 18.16 -31.67 -13.51
CA PRO A 137 16.75 -31.65 -13.20
C PRO A 137 16.47 -31.06 -11.81
N PHE A 138 15.38 -30.29 -11.70
CA PHE A 138 14.96 -29.59 -10.47
C PHE A 138 15.82 -28.38 -10.05
N LEU A 139 16.67 -27.86 -10.94
CA LEU A 139 17.41 -26.63 -10.71
C LEU A 139 16.46 -25.48 -10.35
N GLY A 140 16.68 -24.84 -9.19
CA GLY A 140 15.86 -23.75 -8.71
C GLY A 140 16.15 -22.44 -9.44
N HIS A 141 15.19 -21.51 -9.43
CA HIS A 141 15.36 -20.18 -10.05
C HIS A 141 16.53 -19.38 -9.46
N PHE A 142 16.84 -19.58 -8.17
CA PHE A 142 17.93 -18.90 -7.48
C PHE A 142 19.31 -19.57 -7.70
N ASP A 143 19.33 -20.75 -8.31
CA ASP A 143 20.55 -21.52 -8.60
C ASP A 143 21.15 -21.18 -9.98
N VAL A 144 20.39 -20.47 -10.83
CA VAL A 144 20.85 -19.91 -12.10
C VAL A 144 20.82 -18.39 -12.01
N CYS A 145 22.00 -17.78 -12.11
CA CYS A 145 22.19 -16.34 -12.15
C CYS A 145 22.53 -15.91 -13.57
N PHE A 146 21.94 -14.80 -14.02
CA PHE A 146 22.24 -14.18 -15.30
C PHE A 146 23.02 -12.89 -15.07
N VAL A 147 24.01 -12.63 -15.91
CA VAL A 147 24.75 -11.37 -15.97
C VAL A 147 24.68 -10.86 -17.40
N VAL A 148 23.93 -9.79 -17.61
CA VAL A 148 23.83 -9.13 -18.92
C VAL A 148 24.72 -7.90 -18.91
N VAL A 149 25.73 -7.89 -19.77
CA VAL A 149 26.66 -6.77 -19.93
C VAL A 149 26.30 -6.03 -21.20
N ALA A 150 25.90 -4.77 -21.12
CA ALA A 150 25.53 -4.00 -22.30
C ALA A 150 26.20 -2.63 -22.36
N ALA A 151 26.65 -2.23 -23.55
CA ALA A 151 27.17 -0.87 -23.79
C ALA A 151 26.05 0.18 -23.84
N ASP A 152 24.91 -0.21 -24.40
CA ASP A 152 23.69 0.58 -24.44
C ASP A 152 22.54 -0.25 -23.86
N TRP A 153 21.68 0.39 -23.09
CA TRP A 153 20.53 -0.25 -22.45
C TRP A 153 19.27 0.28 -23.13
N SER A 154 18.91 -0.31 -24.27
CA SER A 154 17.70 0.14 -24.97
C SER A 154 16.45 -0.18 -24.15
N THR A 155 15.36 0.51 -24.47
CA THR A 155 14.03 0.28 -23.89
C THR A 155 13.66 -1.20 -23.88
N LEU A 156 13.93 -1.94 -24.96
CA LEU A 156 13.56 -3.36 -25.02
C LEU A 156 14.37 -4.21 -24.03
N LEU A 157 15.68 -3.98 -23.93
CA LEU A 157 16.55 -4.72 -23.01
C LEU A 157 16.23 -4.39 -21.54
N VAL A 158 15.94 -3.11 -21.25
CA VAL A 158 15.49 -2.67 -19.93
C VAL A 158 14.19 -3.37 -19.52
N HIS A 159 13.16 -3.34 -20.37
CA HIS A 159 11.89 -4.03 -20.07
C HIS A 159 12.05 -5.55 -19.98
N ALA A 160 12.93 -6.14 -20.80
CA ALA A 160 13.23 -7.56 -20.77
C ALA A 160 13.82 -8.00 -19.42
N VAL A 161 14.93 -7.38 -19.00
CA VAL A 161 15.59 -7.72 -17.73
C VAL A 161 14.71 -7.33 -16.54
N GLY A 162 14.05 -6.17 -16.60
CA GLY A 162 13.08 -5.76 -15.58
C GLY A 162 11.95 -6.77 -15.41
N SER A 163 11.41 -7.30 -16.51
CA SER A 163 10.36 -8.34 -16.48
C SER A 163 10.86 -9.67 -15.93
N MET A 164 12.08 -10.07 -16.28
CA MET A 164 12.72 -11.27 -15.74
C MET A 164 12.85 -11.18 -14.22
N ASN A 165 13.31 -10.04 -13.70
CA ASN A 165 13.50 -9.82 -12.27
C ASN A 165 12.17 -9.66 -11.53
N ALA A 166 11.26 -8.82 -12.01
CA ALA A 166 10.02 -8.47 -11.30
C ALA A 166 8.92 -9.53 -11.39
N TRP A 167 8.77 -10.20 -12.54
CA TRP A 167 7.59 -11.03 -12.82
C TRP A 167 7.91 -12.51 -13.04
N SER A 168 9.15 -12.84 -13.42
CA SER A 168 9.56 -14.22 -13.69
C SER A 168 10.42 -14.83 -12.58
N ALA A 169 10.64 -14.10 -11.47
CA ALA A 169 11.48 -14.49 -10.34
C ALA A 169 12.91 -14.92 -10.74
N LYS A 170 13.42 -14.40 -11.85
CA LYS A 170 14.78 -14.69 -12.34
C LYS A 170 15.78 -13.76 -11.67
N GLN A 171 17.02 -14.22 -11.55
CA GLN A 171 18.08 -13.48 -10.90
C GLN A 171 19.03 -12.92 -11.97
N CYS A 172 18.75 -11.70 -12.45
CA CYS A 172 19.56 -11.07 -13.48
C CYS A 172 20.23 -9.79 -12.98
N LEU A 173 21.57 -9.76 -13.06
CA LEU A 173 22.38 -8.56 -12.89
C LEU A 173 22.57 -7.86 -14.23
N ALA A 174 22.12 -6.61 -14.30
CA ALA A 174 22.34 -5.73 -15.41
C ALA A 174 23.62 -4.91 -15.19
N LEU A 175 24.58 -5.02 -16.10
CA LEU A 175 25.83 -4.26 -16.07
C LEU A 175 25.93 -3.36 -17.30
N LYS A 176 26.26 -2.09 -17.08
CA LYS A 176 26.62 -1.15 -18.13
C LYS A 176 28.13 -1.20 -18.35
N LEU A 177 28.53 -1.45 -19.59
CA LEU A 177 29.91 -1.38 -20.02
C LEU A 177 30.31 0.09 -20.19
N THR A 178 31.33 0.52 -19.46
CA THR A 178 31.97 1.83 -19.64
C THR A 178 33.33 1.65 -20.29
N SER A 179 33.72 2.61 -21.11
CA SER A 179 35.06 2.66 -21.71
C SER A 179 35.66 4.04 -21.50
N ASP A 180 36.84 4.12 -20.91
CA ASP A 180 37.60 5.35 -20.77
C ASP A 180 39.03 5.19 -21.33
N GLU A 181 39.90 6.18 -21.14
CA GLU A 181 41.29 6.12 -21.59
C GLU A 181 42.12 5.05 -20.85
N SER A 182 41.63 4.54 -19.72
CA SER A 182 42.29 3.53 -18.87
C SER A 182 41.82 2.09 -19.14
N GLY A 183 40.71 1.90 -19.87
CA GLY A 183 40.25 0.59 -20.31
C GLY A 183 38.73 0.41 -20.20
N PHE A 184 38.31 -0.82 -19.90
CA PHE A 184 36.91 -1.18 -19.66
C PHE A 184 36.56 -1.09 -18.18
N GLY A 185 35.31 -0.75 -17.90
CA GLY A 185 34.73 -0.78 -16.56
C GLY A 185 33.29 -1.31 -16.61
N LEU A 186 32.81 -1.79 -15.46
CA LEU A 186 31.44 -2.25 -15.28
C LEU A 186 30.76 -1.39 -14.23
N VAL A 187 29.55 -0.93 -14.52
CA VAL A 187 28.71 -0.23 -13.56
C VAL A 187 27.40 -0.99 -13.44
N ALA A 188 26.97 -1.28 -12.23
CA ALA A 188 25.68 -1.91 -12.01
C ALA A 188 24.54 -0.98 -12.46
N HIS A 189 23.60 -1.54 -13.23
CA HIS A 189 22.43 -0.85 -13.75
C HIS A 189 21.17 -1.49 -13.18
N LEU A 190 20.20 -0.69 -12.75
CA LEU A 190 18.92 -1.17 -12.25
C LEU A 190 17.83 -0.93 -13.29
N PRO A 191 17.39 -1.96 -14.02
CA PRO A 191 16.32 -1.82 -14.99
C PRO A 191 14.95 -1.73 -14.28
N GLU A 192 14.10 -0.84 -14.77
CA GLU A 192 12.73 -0.68 -14.30
C GLU A 192 11.76 -1.34 -15.28
N ALA A 193 10.86 -2.21 -14.78
CA ALA A 193 10.03 -3.06 -15.63
C ALA A 193 8.82 -2.33 -16.21
N TRP A 194 8.34 -1.26 -15.54
CA TRP A 194 7.14 -0.53 -15.96
C TRP A 194 7.23 0.97 -15.72
N HIS A 195 6.33 1.71 -16.37
CA HIS A 195 6.17 3.15 -16.16
C HIS A 195 5.53 3.43 -14.80
N LEU A 196 5.95 4.51 -14.16
CA LEU A 196 5.33 5.00 -12.93
C LEU A 196 3.84 5.26 -13.16
N THR A 197 3.00 4.62 -12.37
CA THR A 197 1.55 4.82 -12.37
C THR A 197 1.18 6.13 -11.66
N GLY A 198 2.00 6.55 -10.69
CA GLY A 198 1.68 7.66 -9.80
C GLY A 198 0.68 7.29 -8.70
N SER A 199 0.34 5.99 -8.59
CA SER A 199 -0.53 5.51 -7.52
C SER A 199 0.26 5.18 -6.27
N THR A 200 -0.19 5.70 -5.13
CA THR A 200 0.35 5.32 -3.82
C THR A 200 -0.36 4.11 -3.23
N ASN A 201 -1.61 3.84 -3.64
CA ASN A 201 -2.45 2.76 -3.13
C ASN A 201 -3.12 1.98 -4.28
N LEU A 202 -3.72 0.83 -3.98
CA LEU A 202 -4.62 0.13 -4.90
C LEU A 202 -5.99 0.82 -4.91
N PRO A 203 -6.54 1.17 -6.08
CA PRO A 203 -7.89 1.70 -6.15
C PRO A 203 -8.90 0.66 -5.65
N PRO A 204 -9.97 1.06 -4.95
CA PRO A 204 -11.00 0.16 -4.46
C PRO A 204 -11.53 -0.84 -5.49
N GLU A 205 -11.73 -0.37 -6.71
CA GLU A 205 -12.25 -1.14 -7.84
C GLU A 205 -11.27 -2.25 -8.29
N ALA A 206 -9.97 -2.10 -8.01
CA ALA A 206 -8.99 -3.15 -8.32
C ALA A 206 -9.02 -4.32 -7.35
N LEU A 207 -9.72 -4.23 -6.22
CA LEU A 207 -9.84 -5.32 -5.25
C LEU A 207 -11.09 -6.17 -5.51
N THR A 208 -11.15 -6.79 -6.68
CA THR A 208 -12.24 -7.73 -7.04
C THR A 208 -12.24 -8.95 -6.12
N SER A 209 -13.41 -9.37 -5.67
CA SER A 209 -13.53 -10.38 -4.63
C SER A 209 -14.68 -11.35 -4.87
N ILE A 210 -14.48 -12.61 -4.46
CA ILE A 210 -15.48 -13.69 -4.49
C ILE A 210 -15.60 -14.36 -3.13
N ASP A 211 -16.77 -14.88 -2.80
CA ASP A 211 -17.00 -15.70 -1.60
C ASP A 211 -17.05 -17.17 -1.96
N LEU A 212 -16.27 -17.98 -1.25
CA LEU A 212 -16.35 -19.44 -1.25
C LEU A 212 -17.03 -19.88 0.05
N TYR A 213 -18.32 -20.14 -0.03
CA TYR A 213 -19.12 -20.67 1.07
C TYR A 213 -18.88 -22.16 1.26
N LEU A 214 -18.73 -22.59 2.51
CA LEU A 214 -18.49 -23.98 2.88
C LEU A 214 -19.71 -24.55 3.61
N VAL A 215 -20.62 -25.14 2.84
CA VAL A 215 -21.81 -25.82 3.36
C VAL A 215 -21.43 -27.22 3.83
N HIS A 216 -21.76 -27.63 5.05
CA HIS A 216 -21.44 -28.99 5.50
C HIS A 216 -22.27 -30.03 4.76
N LYS A 217 -21.63 -31.10 4.29
CA LYS A 217 -22.34 -32.24 3.70
C LYS A 217 -23.28 -32.88 4.71
N GLY A 218 -24.52 -33.14 4.31
CA GLY A 218 -25.55 -33.79 5.15
C GLY A 218 -26.28 -32.85 6.11
N ILE A 219 -26.08 -31.53 6.03
CA ILE A 219 -26.78 -30.56 6.89
C ILE A 219 -28.30 -30.57 6.68
N ASP A 220 -28.75 -30.84 5.44
CA ASP A 220 -30.18 -30.95 5.09
C ASP A 220 -30.82 -32.26 5.58
N GLU A 221 -30.02 -33.29 5.91
CA GLU A 221 -30.51 -34.58 6.40
C GLU A 221 -30.76 -34.58 7.93
N LEU A 222 -30.23 -33.58 8.65
CA LEU A 222 -30.29 -33.43 10.11
C LEU A 222 -31.43 -32.51 10.59
N GLY A 223 -32.47 -32.32 9.76
CA GLY A 223 -33.54 -31.33 9.96
C GLY A 223 -34.05 -31.20 11.41
N ASP A 224 -34.27 -29.96 11.85
CA ASP A 224 -34.91 -29.51 13.12
C ASP A 224 -34.49 -30.17 14.46
N GLU A 225 -33.57 -31.15 14.49
CA GLU A 225 -33.16 -31.87 15.71
C GLU A 225 -31.93 -31.27 16.43
N LEU A 226 -31.37 -30.16 15.95
CA LEU A 226 -30.32 -29.41 16.65
C LEU A 226 -30.86 -28.49 17.78
N GLY A 227 -32.17 -28.55 18.06
CA GLY A 227 -32.79 -27.73 19.10
C GLY A 227 -32.57 -28.18 20.55
N SER A 228 -32.09 -29.41 20.81
CA SER A 228 -31.96 -29.90 22.19
C SER A 228 -31.22 -31.24 22.33
N THR A 229 -29.92 -31.27 22.04
CA THR A 229 -29.07 -32.38 22.49
C THR A 229 -27.76 -31.84 23.05
N ASP A 230 -27.71 -31.77 24.38
CA ASP A 230 -26.47 -31.89 25.16
C ASP A 230 -25.76 -33.15 24.69
N SER A 231 -24.86 -33.01 23.71
CA SER A 231 -23.99 -34.08 23.24
C SER A 231 -22.56 -33.74 23.64
N ASP A 232 -22.23 -34.21 24.83
CA ASP A 232 -20.93 -34.20 25.50
C ASP A 232 -19.91 -35.15 24.81
N GLU A 233 -19.90 -35.18 23.47
CA GLU A 233 -18.95 -35.95 22.65
C GLU A 233 -18.24 -35.03 21.64
N GLY A 234 -17.25 -34.29 22.12
CA GLY A 234 -16.03 -33.97 21.36
C GLY A 234 -16.16 -33.16 20.05
N PHE A 235 -17.22 -32.38 19.84
CA PHE A 235 -17.21 -31.38 18.77
C PHE A 235 -16.29 -30.22 19.16
N ASP A 236 -15.24 -30.01 18.35
CA ASP A 236 -14.31 -28.88 18.38
C ASP A 236 -15.03 -27.57 18.75
N ASP A 237 -14.43 -26.76 19.62
CA ASP A 237 -14.94 -25.44 19.99
C ASP A 237 -15.36 -24.68 18.72
N GLU A 238 -16.67 -24.45 18.66
CA GLU A 238 -17.46 -23.86 17.60
C GLU A 238 -16.93 -22.52 17.05
N ARG A 239 -16.00 -21.88 17.77
CA ARG A 239 -15.32 -20.65 17.36
C ARG A 239 -14.13 -20.88 16.43
N TRP A 240 -13.60 -22.09 16.33
CA TRP A 240 -12.39 -22.38 15.58
C TRP A 240 -12.69 -23.02 14.22
N PRO A 241 -11.98 -22.60 13.16
CA PRO A 241 -12.20 -23.16 11.84
C PRO A 241 -11.66 -24.60 11.76
N PRO A 242 -12.34 -25.51 11.03
CA PRO A 242 -11.84 -26.85 10.80
C PRO A 242 -10.46 -26.84 10.14
N ARG A 243 -9.55 -27.72 10.57
CA ARG A 243 -8.17 -27.78 10.05
C ARG A 243 -8.09 -27.97 8.53
N VAL A 244 -9.08 -28.64 7.94
CA VAL A 244 -9.17 -28.82 6.49
C VAL A 244 -9.40 -27.49 5.75
N VAL A 245 -10.10 -26.53 6.37
CA VAL A 245 -10.31 -25.18 5.82
C VAL A 245 -9.02 -24.40 5.85
N LEU A 246 -8.25 -24.49 6.95
CA LEU A 246 -6.92 -23.88 7.03
C LEU A 246 -5.98 -24.45 5.97
N THR A 247 -6.00 -25.78 5.78
CA THR A 247 -5.21 -26.44 4.73
C THR A 247 -5.67 -26.03 3.33
N ALA A 248 -6.96 -25.78 3.13
CA ALA A 248 -7.49 -25.28 1.86
C ALA A 248 -6.99 -23.86 1.56
N MET A 249 -6.96 -22.96 2.55
CA MET A 249 -6.39 -21.61 2.38
C MET A 249 -4.93 -21.68 1.90
N ASP A 250 -4.11 -22.51 2.55
CA ASP A 250 -2.72 -22.76 2.13
C ASP A 250 -2.61 -23.22 0.66
N VAL A 251 -3.51 -24.10 0.22
CA VAL A 251 -3.52 -24.61 -1.16
C VAL A 251 -3.89 -23.51 -2.14
N ILE A 252 -4.87 -22.67 -1.79
CA ILE A 252 -5.31 -21.51 -2.58
C ILE A 252 -4.17 -20.50 -2.71
N ALA A 253 -3.51 -20.12 -1.61
CA ALA A 253 -2.41 -19.16 -1.63
C ALA A 253 -1.26 -19.63 -2.53
N ARG A 254 -0.86 -20.90 -2.39
CA ARG A 254 0.18 -21.52 -3.24
C ARG A 254 -0.26 -21.64 -4.71
N ALA A 255 -1.55 -21.81 -4.98
CA ALA A 255 -2.08 -21.81 -6.34
C ALA A 255 -2.03 -20.40 -6.95
N GLY A 256 -2.33 -19.37 -6.16
CA GLY A 256 -2.17 -17.96 -6.54
C GLY A 256 -0.72 -17.62 -6.89
N ASP A 257 0.25 -18.03 -6.06
CA ASP A 257 1.68 -17.87 -6.33
C ASP A 257 2.10 -18.54 -7.66
N ARG A 258 1.67 -19.80 -7.87
CA ARG A 258 1.99 -20.54 -9.12
C ARG A 258 1.37 -19.91 -10.36
N ALA A 259 0.22 -19.25 -10.22
CA ALA A 259 -0.46 -18.57 -11.31
C ALA A 259 0.13 -17.18 -11.62
N GLY A 260 1.08 -16.68 -10.81
CA GLY A 260 1.56 -15.30 -10.90
C GLY A 260 0.47 -14.27 -10.56
N SER A 261 -0.55 -14.67 -9.80
CA SER A 261 -1.60 -13.77 -9.32
C SER A 261 -1.15 -13.06 -8.03
N HIS A 262 -1.83 -11.99 -7.66
CA HIS A 262 -1.55 -11.20 -6.47
C HIS A 262 -2.85 -10.89 -5.74
N GLY A 263 -2.90 -11.16 -4.43
CA GLY A 263 -4.14 -11.02 -3.68
C GLY A 263 -4.03 -11.45 -2.23
N PHE A 264 -5.18 -11.45 -1.57
CA PHE A 264 -5.35 -11.89 -0.19
C PHE A 264 -6.69 -12.61 -0.03
N MET A 265 -6.83 -13.37 1.05
CA MET A 265 -8.09 -13.99 1.41
C MET A 265 -8.39 -13.81 2.90
N MET A 266 -9.67 -13.79 3.22
CA MET A 266 -10.18 -13.72 4.59
C MET A 266 -11.08 -14.92 4.83
N LEU A 267 -10.73 -15.75 5.80
CA LEU A 267 -11.64 -16.71 6.40
C LEU A 267 -12.45 -16.01 7.49
N TRP A 268 -13.75 -16.17 7.42
CA TRP A 268 -14.68 -15.60 8.37
C TRP A 268 -15.80 -16.56 8.73
N ARG A 269 -16.33 -16.38 9.95
CA ARG A 269 -17.46 -17.14 10.48
C ARG A 269 -18.74 -16.37 10.23
N ASP A 270 -19.73 -17.02 9.63
CA ASP A 270 -21.06 -16.44 9.45
C ASP A 270 -21.89 -16.63 10.73
N VAL A 271 -22.18 -15.52 11.42
CA VAL A 271 -22.87 -15.49 12.72
C VAL A 271 -24.37 -15.34 12.55
N ASN A 272 -24.79 -14.52 11.58
CA ASN A 272 -26.21 -14.23 11.30
C ASN A 272 -26.73 -14.98 10.05
N GLY A 273 -25.92 -15.93 9.54
CA GLY A 273 -25.89 -16.49 8.18
C GLY A 273 -27.00 -17.41 7.69
N TYR A 274 -28.24 -17.24 8.15
CA TYR A 274 -29.42 -17.92 7.57
C TYR A 274 -29.29 -19.44 7.33
N GLY A 275 -28.47 -20.15 8.12
CA GLY A 275 -28.41 -21.62 8.14
C GLY A 275 -27.72 -22.32 6.97
N ARG A 276 -26.98 -21.62 6.09
CA ARG A 276 -26.39 -22.24 4.87
C ARG A 276 -24.95 -22.74 4.99
N GLY A 277 -24.22 -22.36 6.03
CA GLY A 277 -22.83 -22.76 6.22
C GLY A 277 -22.16 -21.82 7.21
N ARG A 278 -21.29 -22.35 8.07
CA ARG A 278 -20.67 -21.60 9.17
C ARG A 278 -19.43 -20.83 8.75
N TRP A 279 -18.75 -21.30 7.71
CA TRP A 279 -17.44 -20.79 7.29
C TRP A 279 -17.48 -20.33 5.83
N CYS A 280 -16.88 -19.19 5.59
CA CYS A 280 -16.71 -18.64 4.25
C CYS A 280 -15.29 -18.11 4.08
N VAL A 281 -14.71 -18.36 2.91
CA VAL A 281 -13.44 -17.76 2.51
C VAL A 281 -13.74 -16.72 1.44
N THR A 282 -13.49 -15.46 1.74
CA THR A 282 -13.51 -14.38 0.75
C THR A 282 -12.13 -14.29 0.13
N LEU A 283 -12.03 -14.46 -1.18
CA LEU A 283 -10.80 -14.27 -1.94
C LEU A 283 -10.85 -12.93 -2.65
N THR A 284 -9.78 -12.15 -2.55
CA THR A 284 -9.62 -10.85 -3.20
C THR A 284 -8.35 -10.86 -4.04
N ALA A 285 -8.47 -10.57 -5.34
CA ALA A 285 -7.33 -10.47 -6.24
C ALA A 285 -7.25 -9.09 -6.87
N ILE A 286 -6.02 -8.65 -7.17
CA ILE A 286 -5.79 -7.40 -7.89
C ILE A 286 -6.26 -7.58 -9.34
N ASP A 287 -7.25 -6.79 -9.74
CA ASP A 287 -7.71 -6.72 -11.13
C ASP A 287 -6.84 -5.76 -11.94
N PRO A 288 -6.04 -6.26 -12.91
CA PRO A 288 -5.19 -5.41 -13.74
C PRO A 288 -6.00 -4.48 -14.67
N TYR A 289 -7.26 -4.78 -14.98
CA TYR A 289 -8.09 -3.92 -15.83
C TYR A 289 -8.61 -2.70 -15.06
N ALA A 290 -9.10 -2.90 -13.84
CA ALA A 290 -9.42 -1.79 -12.93
C ALA A 290 -8.19 -0.92 -12.65
N MET A 291 -7.01 -1.51 -12.43
CA MET A 291 -5.76 -0.76 -12.33
C MET A 291 -5.49 0.07 -13.59
N HIS A 292 -5.60 -0.50 -14.78
CA HIS A 292 -5.38 0.23 -16.03
C HIS A 292 -6.33 1.44 -16.19
N VAL A 293 -7.61 1.26 -15.90
CA VAL A 293 -8.61 2.33 -15.98
C VAL A 293 -8.26 3.44 -14.99
N TRP A 294 -7.97 3.09 -13.74
CA TRP A 294 -7.61 4.07 -12.72
C TRP A 294 -6.35 4.84 -13.10
N CYS A 295 -5.28 4.15 -13.51
CA CYS A 295 -4.02 4.79 -13.90
C CYS A 295 -4.20 5.75 -15.08
N ARG A 296 -5.08 5.44 -16.02
CA ARG A 296 -5.37 6.31 -17.17
C ARG A 296 -6.19 7.55 -16.78
N GLU A 297 -7.09 7.43 -15.82
CA GLU A 297 -7.99 8.52 -15.40
C GLU A 297 -7.40 9.42 -14.32
N HIS A 298 -6.57 8.87 -13.44
CA HIS A 298 -6.06 9.56 -12.24
C HIS A 298 -4.53 9.54 -12.10
N GLY A 299 -3.85 8.64 -12.81
CA GLY A 299 -2.40 8.47 -12.73
C GLY A 299 -1.60 9.49 -13.55
N LEU A 300 -0.31 9.22 -13.72
CA LEU A 300 0.56 10.05 -14.56
C LEU A 300 0.14 9.94 -16.03
N PRO A 301 0.10 11.07 -16.79
CA PRO A 301 -0.15 11.06 -18.22
C PRO A 301 0.76 10.08 -18.98
N GLN A 302 0.15 9.19 -19.76
CA GLN A 302 0.87 8.22 -20.58
C GLN A 302 0.64 8.48 -22.07
N ARG A 303 1.59 8.04 -22.90
CA ARG A 303 1.43 8.04 -24.35
C ARG A 303 0.29 7.09 -24.73
N GLU A 304 -0.68 7.60 -25.48
CA GLU A 304 -1.74 6.78 -26.07
C GLU A 304 -1.18 5.78 -27.08
N SER A 305 -1.57 4.53 -26.92
CA SER A 305 -1.29 3.44 -27.86
C SER A 305 -2.60 2.76 -28.28
N GLU A 306 -2.58 2.06 -29.41
CA GLU A 306 -3.74 1.30 -29.88
C GLU A 306 -4.17 0.24 -28.85
N ALA A 307 -3.21 -0.42 -28.19
CA ALA A 307 -3.47 -1.40 -27.15
C ALA A 307 -4.15 -0.77 -25.91
N ALA A 308 -3.61 0.34 -25.41
CA ALA A 308 -4.21 1.08 -24.30
C ALA A 308 -5.61 1.61 -24.65
N THR A 309 -5.79 2.12 -25.87
CA THR A 309 -7.09 2.57 -26.40
C THR A 309 -8.09 1.41 -26.46
N PHE A 310 -7.68 0.24 -26.97
CA PHE A 310 -8.55 -0.94 -27.03
C PHE A 310 -9.04 -1.35 -25.64
N LEU A 311 -8.13 -1.45 -24.66
CA LEU A 311 -8.47 -1.83 -23.29
C LEU A 311 -9.42 -0.83 -22.64
N HIS A 312 -9.12 0.45 -22.73
CA HIS A 312 -9.95 1.50 -22.13
C HIS A 312 -11.34 1.61 -22.77
N ASN A 313 -11.46 1.39 -24.07
CA ASN A 313 -12.76 1.37 -24.76
C ASN A 313 -13.65 0.21 -24.31
N ARG A 314 -13.07 -0.85 -23.73
CA ARG A 314 -13.78 -2.00 -23.17
C ARG A 314 -13.97 -1.93 -21.66
N ARG A 315 -13.65 -0.81 -21.00
CA ARG A 315 -13.77 -0.69 -19.53
C ARG A 315 -15.14 -1.10 -19.00
N ASN A 316 -16.22 -0.75 -19.70
CA ASN A 316 -17.58 -1.08 -19.27
C ASN A 316 -17.88 -2.59 -19.31
N ASP A 317 -17.17 -3.34 -20.15
CA ASP A 317 -17.29 -4.80 -20.27
C ASP A 317 -16.39 -5.52 -19.25
N LEU A 318 -15.29 -4.88 -18.82
CA LEU A 318 -14.22 -5.48 -18.04
C LEU A 318 -14.33 -5.18 -16.53
N LEU A 319 -14.83 -3.99 -16.16
CA LEU A 319 -14.93 -3.58 -14.77
C LEU A 319 -16.08 -4.30 -14.06
N GLY A 320 -15.85 -4.62 -12.78
CA GLY A 320 -16.85 -5.22 -11.90
C GLY A 320 -17.06 -6.73 -12.07
N GLN A 321 -16.28 -7.40 -12.92
CA GLN A 321 -16.25 -8.86 -13.03
C GLN A 321 -14.96 -9.39 -12.42
N THR A 322 -15.05 -10.34 -11.49
CA THR A 322 -13.85 -11.01 -11.01
C THR A 322 -13.26 -11.91 -12.13
N PRO A 323 -11.96 -11.80 -12.45
CA PRO A 323 -11.33 -12.65 -13.47
C PRO A 323 -11.49 -14.15 -13.16
N THR A 324 -11.74 -14.97 -14.19
CA THR A 324 -11.91 -16.43 -14.05
C THR A 324 -10.75 -17.11 -13.33
N THR A 325 -9.53 -16.57 -13.48
CA THR A 325 -8.33 -17.06 -12.78
C THR A 325 -8.51 -17.12 -11.26
N VAL A 326 -9.26 -16.21 -10.66
CA VAL A 326 -9.52 -16.22 -9.20
C VAL A 326 -10.37 -17.43 -8.80
N TYR A 327 -11.36 -17.78 -9.61
CA TYR A 327 -12.16 -18.99 -9.41
C TYR A 327 -11.32 -20.26 -9.59
N ASP A 328 -10.40 -20.28 -10.57
CA ASP A 328 -9.52 -21.42 -10.80
C ASP A 328 -8.50 -21.60 -9.65
N ILE A 329 -7.98 -20.51 -9.10
CA ILE A 329 -7.15 -20.50 -7.89
C ILE A 329 -7.93 -21.08 -6.70
N ALA A 330 -9.18 -20.65 -6.48
CA ALA A 330 -10.02 -21.18 -5.40
C ALA A 330 -10.33 -22.68 -5.59
N LYS A 331 -10.62 -23.11 -6.82
CA LYS A 331 -10.92 -24.51 -7.16
C LYS A 331 -9.76 -25.47 -6.91
N ALA A 332 -8.53 -24.98 -6.81
CA ALA A 332 -7.38 -25.82 -6.46
C ALA A 332 -7.56 -26.54 -5.11
N ALA A 333 -8.37 -26.00 -4.19
CA ALA A 333 -8.65 -26.61 -2.89
C ALA A 333 -9.88 -27.55 -2.88
N PHE A 334 -10.65 -27.62 -3.97
CA PHE A 334 -11.88 -28.43 -4.01
C PHE A 334 -11.66 -29.92 -3.70
N PRO A 335 -10.57 -30.59 -4.17
CA PRO A 335 -10.30 -31.98 -3.81
C PRO A 335 -10.18 -32.25 -2.29
N LEU A 336 -9.87 -31.21 -1.49
CA LEU A 336 -9.85 -31.27 -0.03
C LEU A 336 -11.23 -30.94 0.55
N LEU A 337 -11.84 -29.85 0.07
CA LEU A 337 -13.09 -29.31 0.61
C LEU A 337 -14.29 -30.21 0.32
N GLU A 338 -14.41 -30.75 -0.90
CA GLU A 338 -15.54 -31.58 -1.34
C GLU A 338 -15.69 -32.90 -0.55
N LYS A 339 -14.71 -33.27 0.28
CA LYS A 339 -14.85 -34.42 1.18
C LYS A 339 -15.77 -34.14 2.38
N HIS A 340 -15.86 -32.88 2.80
CA HIS A 340 -16.54 -32.47 4.03
C HIS A 340 -17.60 -31.39 3.78
N PHE A 341 -17.48 -30.66 2.68
CA PHE A 341 -18.32 -29.53 2.34
C PHE A 341 -18.84 -29.64 0.90
N ASP A 342 -19.90 -28.89 0.61
CA ASP A 342 -20.35 -28.54 -0.74
C ASP A 342 -19.94 -27.07 -0.98
N PRO A 343 -18.80 -26.82 -1.65
CA PRO A 343 -18.27 -25.46 -1.81
C PRO A 343 -19.07 -24.68 -2.85
N GLU A 344 -19.55 -23.48 -2.48
CA GLU A 344 -20.37 -22.64 -3.35
C GLU A 344 -19.75 -21.25 -3.55
N PHE A 345 -19.66 -20.80 -4.81
CA PHE A 345 -19.24 -19.43 -5.11
C PHE A 345 -20.41 -18.46 -5.01
N CYS A 346 -20.20 -17.32 -4.35
CA CYS A 346 -21.18 -16.25 -4.19
C CYS A 346 -20.53 -14.86 -4.25
N GLY A 347 -21.37 -13.85 -4.50
CA GLY A 347 -21.06 -12.44 -4.30
C GLY A 347 -19.81 -11.95 -5.03
N ASP A 348 -19.91 -11.75 -6.34
CA ASP A 348 -18.86 -11.13 -7.15
C ASP A 348 -18.94 -9.59 -7.00
N PHE A 349 -18.12 -9.03 -6.11
CA PHE A 349 -18.12 -7.61 -5.78
C PHE A 349 -16.72 -7.16 -5.36
N HIS A 350 -16.44 -5.85 -5.40
CA HIS A 350 -15.21 -5.31 -4.85
C HIS A 350 -15.18 -5.42 -3.30
N TRP A 351 -13.97 -5.54 -2.75
CA TRP A 351 -13.71 -5.75 -1.32
C TRP A 351 -14.48 -4.78 -0.41
N GLN A 352 -14.50 -3.49 -0.76
CA GLN A 352 -15.15 -2.45 0.05
C GLN A 352 -16.65 -2.70 0.20
N MET A 353 -17.32 -3.13 -0.88
CA MET A 353 -18.76 -3.47 -0.83
C MET A 353 -19.03 -4.69 0.05
N LYS A 354 -18.14 -5.68 0.00
CA LYS A 354 -18.22 -6.88 0.83
C LYS A 354 -18.03 -6.59 2.32
N THR A 355 -17.05 -5.76 2.67
CA THR A 355 -16.82 -5.40 4.10
C THR A 355 -18.05 -4.78 4.74
N ARG A 356 -18.82 -3.97 4.01
CA ARG A 356 -20.11 -3.42 4.50
C ARG A 356 -21.10 -4.52 4.86
N GLN A 357 -21.22 -5.55 4.02
CA GLN A 357 -22.10 -6.69 4.27
C GLN A 357 -21.59 -7.54 5.45
N TYR A 358 -20.27 -7.73 5.57
CA TYR A 358 -19.69 -8.54 6.65
C TYR A 358 -19.83 -7.91 8.03
N ARG A 359 -19.84 -6.59 8.15
CA ARG A 359 -20.11 -5.90 9.43
C ARG A 359 -21.41 -6.35 10.09
N LEU A 360 -22.38 -6.82 9.31
CA LEU A 360 -23.67 -7.27 9.82
C LEU A 360 -23.75 -8.78 10.09
N ARG A 361 -22.77 -9.58 9.67
CA ARG A 361 -22.89 -11.05 9.76
C ARG A 361 -21.60 -11.85 9.93
N GLY A 362 -20.47 -11.34 9.45
CA GLY A 362 -19.23 -12.10 9.36
C GLY A 362 -18.19 -11.67 10.38
N VAL A 363 -17.67 -12.62 11.16
CA VAL A 363 -16.54 -12.39 12.08
C VAL A 363 -15.24 -12.82 11.41
N PRO A 364 -14.30 -11.90 11.09
CA PRO A 364 -12.99 -12.25 10.56
C PRO A 364 -12.24 -13.18 11.52
N THR A 365 -11.69 -14.27 11.01
CA THR A 365 -11.02 -15.28 11.84
C THR A 365 -9.56 -15.48 11.44
N ARG A 366 -9.26 -15.41 10.13
CA ARG A 366 -7.90 -15.59 9.63
C ARG A 366 -7.74 -14.95 8.26
N PHE A 367 -6.53 -14.49 7.96
CA PHE A 367 -6.13 -14.03 6.64
C PHE A 367 -5.00 -14.86 6.05
N ASP A 368 -4.85 -14.79 4.74
CA ASP A 368 -3.60 -15.17 4.06
C ASP A 368 -3.40 -14.33 2.79
N PHE A 369 -2.17 -14.26 2.30
CA PHE A 369 -1.76 -13.40 1.18
C PHE A 369 -0.88 -14.17 0.21
N TRP A 370 -0.94 -13.85 -1.08
CA TRP A 370 -0.09 -14.45 -2.12
C TRP A 370 0.46 -13.41 -3.10
N GLY A 371 1.47 -13.81 -3.88
CA GLY A 371 2.17 -12.94 -4.81
C GLY A 371 2.86 -11.76 -4.12
N SER A 372 2.87 -10.60 -4.77
CA SER A 372 3.52 -9.39 -4.26
C SER A 372 2.91 -8.89 -2.94
N LEU A 373 1.60 -9.11 -2.72
CA LEU A 373 0.96 -8.79 -1.44
C LEU A 373 1.44 -9.72 -0.32
N GLY A 374 1.61 -11.02 -0.62
CA GLY A 374 2.17 -11.98 0.32
C GLY A 374 3.64 -11.74 0.65
N GLN A 375 4.43 -11.23 -0.29
CA GLN A 375 5.79 -10.76 -0.01
C GLN A 375 5.76 -9.54 0.92
N HIS A 376 4.96 -8.51 0.59
CA HIS A 376 4.85 -7.30 1.40
C HIS A 376 4.38 -7.59 2.84
N ALA A 377 3.35 -8.42 3.01
CA ALA A 377 2.82 -8.76 4.34
C ALA A 377 3.88 -9.44 5.23
N ARG A 378 4.70 -10.34 4.65
CA ARG A 378 5.80 -11.00 5.36
C ARG A 378 6.91 -10.03 5.72
N GLU A 379 7.35 -9.20 4.79
CA GLU A 379 8.36 -8.17 5.04
C GLU A 379 7.92 -7.19 6.13
N PHE A 380 6.67 -6.73 6.05
CA PHE A 380 6.10 -5.82 7.03
C PHE A 380 6.12 -6.42 8.45
N VAL A 381 5.65 -7.65 8.63
CA VAL A 381 5.59 -8.29 9.95
C VAL A 381 6.97 -8.70 10.48
N CYS A 382 7.92 -9.02 9.60
CA CYS A 382 9.29 -9.35 9.96
C CYS A 382 10.14 -8.12 10.28
N ASN A 383 9.74 -6.93 9.81
CA ASN A 383 10.49 -5.71 10.02
C ASN A 383 10.56 -5.32 11.52
N PRO A 384 11.75 -5.03 12.07
CA PRO A 384 11.92 -4.69 13.48
C PRO A 384 11.17 -3.41 13.90
N ALA A 385 11.09 -2.38 13.04
CA ALA A 385 10.37 -1.15 13.32
C ALA A 385 8.87 -1.44 13.54
N VAL A 386 8.31 -2.35 12.74
CA VAL A 386 6.92 -2.79 12.91
C VAL A 386 6.72 -3.50 14.23
N ARG A 387 7.57 -4.50 14.54
CA ARG A 387 7.42 -5.34 15.74
C ARG A 387 7.73 -4.62 17.05
N ASN A 388 8.58 -3.59 17.02
CA ASN A 388 9.06 -2.91 18.22
C ASN A 388 8.35 -1.56 18.45
N ASN A 389 8.02 -0.82 17.38
CA ASN A 389 7.59 0.58 17.48
C ASN A 389 6.19 0.83 16.93
N TYR A 390 5.87 0.35 15.72
CA TYR A 390 4.60 0.66 15.05
C TYR A 390 3.43 -0.18 15.59
N MET A 391 3.54 -1.50 15.51
CA MET A 391 2.57 -2.47 16.00
C MET A 391 3.23 -3.38 17.04
N SER A 392 3.67 -2.81 18.16
CA SER A 392 4.44 -3.55 19.18
C SER A 392 3.72 -4.78 19.74
N PHE A 393 2.39 -4.83 19.66
CA PHE A 393 1.59 -6.00 20.00
C PHE A 393 1.86 -7.21 19.10
N VAL A 394 2.33 -7.02 17.86
CA VAL A 394 2.75 -8.11 16.95
C VAL A 394 3.97 -8.83 17.54
N GLY A 395 4.95 -8.06 18.00
CA GLY A 395 6.12 -8.56 18.72
C GLY A 395 5.75 -9.25 20.03
N ALA A 396 4.99 -8.54 20.87
CA ALA A 396 4.64 -8.98 22.23
C ALA A 396 3.76 -10.24 22.27
N ASN A 397 2.81 -10.36 21.34
CA ASN A 397 1.85 -11.46 21.31
C ASN A 397 2.19 -12.54 20.27
N GLN A 398 3.37 -12.44 19.63
CA GLN A 398 3.82 -13.40 18.60
C GLN A 398 2.82 -13.53 17.43
N LEU A 399 2.18 -12.43 17.04
CA LEU A 399 1.25 -12.42 15.91
C LEU A 399 2.03 -12.41 14.58
N ASP A 400 1.33 -12.83 13.53
CA ASP A 400 1.78 -12.78 12.15
C ASP A 400 0.73 -12.12 11.23
N TRP A 401 1.00 -12.08 9.93
CA TRP A 401 0.11 -11.46 8.94
C TRP A 401 -1.22 -12.20 8.77
N THR A 402 -1.41 -13.36 9.39
CA THR A 402 -2.65 -14.15 9.29
C THR A 402 -3.66 -13.78 10.37
N ASP A 403 -3.23 -13.04 11.40
CA ASP A 403 -4.10 -12.53 12.45
C ASP A 403 -4.93 -11.33 11.96
N PRO A 404 -6.26 -11.30 12.18
CA PRO A 404 -7.12 -10.20 11.75
C PRO A 404 -6.66 -8.81 12.24
N ALA A 405 -6.10 -8.69 13.44
CA ALA A 405 -5.62 -7.41 13.99
C ALA A 405 -4.45 -6.82 13.20
N VAL A 406 -3.67 -7.67 12.52
CA VAL A 406 -2.54 -7.26 11.68
C VAL A 406 -2.98 -7.13 10.22
N ALA A 407 -3.65 -8.16 9.72
CA ALA A 407 -4.06 -8.27 8.32
C ALA A 407 -5.04 -7.18 7.89
N MET A 408 -6.00 -6.83 8.75
CA MET A 408 -6.96 -5.77 8.43
C MET A 408 -6.29 -4.41 8.29
N THR A 409 -5.28 -4.10 9.11
CA THR A 409 -4.52 -2.86 8.94
C THR A 409 -3.75 -2.87 7.63
N LEU A 410 -3.11 -3.99 7.27
CA LEU A 410 -2.44 -4.15 5.97
C LEU A 410 -3.41 -3.97 4.80
N VAL A 411 -4.52 -4.70 4.76
CA VAL A 411 -5.52 -4.65 3.69
C VAL A 411 -6.15 -3.27 3.57
N ALA A 412 -6.50 -2.63 4.68
CA ALA A 412 -7.05 -1.29 4.67
C ALA A 412 -6.02 -0.28 4.14
N ASN A 413 -4.75 -0.36 4.57
CA ASN A 413 -3.70 0.53 4.12
C ASN A 413 -3.40 0.36 2.61
N LEU A 414 -3.53 -0.85 2.06
CA LEU A 414 -3.37 -1.10 0.63
C LEU A 414 -4.33 -0.29 -0.25
N SER A 415 -5.54 0.06 0.22
CA SER A 415 -6.54 0.75 -0.60
C SER A 415 -6.95 2.12 -0.07
N LEU A 416 -7.19 2.23 1.23
CA LEU A 416 -7.64 3.45 1.89
C LEU A 416 -6.48 4.36 2.33
N GLY A 417 -5.23 3.89 2.23
CA GLY A 417 -4.04 4.57 2.77
C GLY A 417 -3.94 4.47 4.29
N VAL A 418 -3.01 5.19 4.91
CA VAL A 418 -2.91 5.26 6.38
C VAL A 418 -3.91 6.29 6.94
N PRO A 419 -4.46 6.08 8.15
CA PRO A 419 -5.12 7.15 8.90
C PRO A 419 -4.19 8.36 9.07
N PHE A 420 -4.72 9.58 9.02
CA PHE A 420 -3.95 10.83 9.13
C PHE A 420 -2.76 10.93 8.14
N PRO A 421 -3.01 10.96 6.82
CA PRO A 421 -1.94 10.96 5.83
C PRO A 421 -0.91 12.07 6.05
N GLY A 422 0.38 11.71 6.11
CA GLY A 422 1.47 12.65 6.36
C GLY A 422 1.66 13.05 7.82
N GLY A 423 0.92 12.43 8.75
CA GLY A 423 0.95 12.70 10.18
C GLY A 423 0.23 13.99 10.61
N VAL A 424 -0.65 14.53 9.76
CA VAL A 424 -1.43 15.75 10.03
C VAL A 424 -2.92 15.44 10.17
N ILE A 425 -3.67 16.30 10.88
CA ILE A 425 -5.11 16.09 11.09
C ILE A 425 -5.90 17.16 10.35
N LYS A 426 -6.65 16.75 9.31
CA LYS A 426 -7.68 17.59 8.67
C LYS A 426 -9.01 17.50 9.40
N CYS A 427 -9.95 18.39 9.08
CA CYS A 427 -11.31 18.30 9.61
C CYS A 427 -12.00 17.01 9.15
N SER A 428 -11.75 16.57 7.91
CA SER A 428 -12.21 15.27 7.41
C SER A 428 -11.60 14.09 8.17
N ASP A 429 -10.30 14.12 8.44
CA ASP A 429 -9.62 13.07 9.23
C ASP A 429 -10.18 13.00 10.65
N ALA A 430 -10.41 14.16 11.28
CA ALA A 430 -11.01 14.26 12.60
C ALA A 430 -12.45 13.70 12.62
N PHE A 431 -13.25 14.00 11.60
CA PHE A 431 -14.60 13.45 11.45
C PHE A 431 -14.57 11.92 11.32
N LEU A 432 -13.70 11.37 10.46
CA LEU A 432 -13.56 9.93 10.26
C LEU A 432 -13.07 9.22 11.54
N ALA A 433 -12.08 9.78 12.23
CA ALA A 433 -11.60 9.26 13.51
C ALA A 433 -12.70 9.26 14.57
N GLY A 434 -13.49 10.34 14.61
CA GLY A 434 -14.69 10.41 15.45
C GLY A 434 -15.68 9.30 15.12
N ARG A 435 -16.02 9.14 13.83
CA ARG A 435 -16.96 8.10 13.36
C ARG A 435 -16.53 6.70 13.76
N VAL A 436 -15.26 6.35 13.55
CA VAL A 436 -14.71 5.04 13.88
C VAL A 436 -14.77 4.74 15.38
N LEU A 437 -14.41 5.71 16.23
CA LEU A 437 -14.54 5.53 17.69
C LEU A 437 -16.00 5.53 18.15
N GLY A 438 -16.86 6.28 17.47
CA GLY A 438 -18.31 6.28 17.70
C GLY A 438 -18.93 4.92 17.39
N ASP A 439 -18.55 4.31 16.26
CA ASP A 439 -19.01 2.99 15.84
C ASP A 439 -18.62 1.92 16.86
N LEU A 440 -17.37 1.95 17.34
CA LEU A 440 -16.93 1.04 18.40
C LEU A 440 -17.68 1.30 19.71
N ALA A 441 -17.88 2.56 20.10
CA ALA A 441 -18.62 2.88 21.32
C ALA A 441 -20.08 2.40 21.25
N VAL A 442 -20.77 2.61 20.13
CA VAL A 442 -22.15 2.15 19.90
C VAL A 442 -22.21 0.62 19.90
N ALA A 443 -21.31 -0.05 19.21
CA ALA A 443 -21.26 -1.52 19.16
C ALA A 443 -20.96 -2.11 20.54
N ALA A 444 -19.98 -1.56 21.28
CA ALA A 444 -19.63 -2.01 22.62
C ALA A 444 -20.76 -1.77 23.63
N PHE A 445 -21.40 -0.60 23.59
CA PHE A 445 -22.56 -0.30 24.44
C PHE A 445 -23.71 -1.27 24.16
N SER A 446 -24.01 -1.49 22.88
CA SER A 446 -25.08 -2.40 22.46
C SER A 446 -24.79 -3.86 22.85
N ALA A 447 -23.53 -4.25 22.98
CA ALA A 447 -23.15 -5.61 23.38
C ALA A 447 -23.19 -5.86 24.90
N SER A 448 -23.29 -4.79 25.70
CA SER A 448 -23.30 -4.87 27.17
C SER A 448 -24.58 -5.44 27.84
N PRO A 449 -25.81 -5.29 27.31
CA PRO A 449 -27.03 -5.63 28.04
C PRO A 449 -27.23 -7.13 28.29
N ASP A 450 -26.98 -7.98 27.29
CA ASP A 450 -27.21 -9.41 27.38
C ASP A 450 -26.32 -10.24 26.43
N LYS A 451 -26.01 -11.48 26.83
CA LYS A 451 -25.09 -12.36 26.09
C LYS A 451 -25.62 -12.82 24.74
N GLU A 452 -26.94 -12.93 24.58
CA GLU A 452 -27.57 -13.43 23.35
C GLU A 452 -27.53 -12.36 22.26
N HIS A 453 -27.85 -11.12 22.60
CA HIS A 453 -27.72 -9.96 21.75
C HIS A 453 -26.25 -9.68 21.42
N ALA A 454 -25.36 -9.74 22.41
CA ALA A 454 -23.91 -9.62 22.18
C ALA A 454 -23.40 -10.61 21.12
N ALA A 455 -23.90 -11.84 21.11
CA ALA A 455 -23.55 -12.83 20.09
C ALA A 455 -24.08 -12.44 18.69
N LYS A 456 -25.28 -11.85 18.57
CA LYS A 456 -25.86 -11.44 17.29
C LYS A 456 -25.14 -10.24 16.66
N ILE A 457 -24.64 -9.32 17.49
CA ILE A 457 -23.92 -8.12 17.03
C ILE A 457 -22.39 -8.27 17.09
N GLU A 458 -21.89 -9.47 17.41
CA GLU A 458 -20.46 -9.78 17.43
C GLU A 458 -19.74 -9.33 16.14
N PRO A 459 -20.26 -9.55 14.92
CA PRO A 459 -19.65 -9.01 13.72
C PRO A 459 -19.42 -7.49 13.78
N MET A 460 -20.43 -6.72 14.20
CA MET A 460 -20.34 -5.27 14.27
C MET A 460 -19.25 -4.84 15.25
N VAL A 461 -19.15 -5.50 16.40
CA VAL A 461 -18.15 -5.23 17.43
C VAL A 461 -16.74 -5.52 16.90
N GLU A 462 -16.52 -6.69 16.30
CA GLU A 462 -15.21 -7.11 15.82
C GLU A 462 -14.70 -6.20 14.69
N TRP A 463 -15.56 -5.88 13.71
CA TRP A 463 -15.18 -4.96 12.63
C TRP A 463 -14.88 -3.55 13.15
N ALA A 464 -15.70 -3.02 14.05
CA ALA A 464 -15.45 -1.71 14.66
C ALA A 464 -14.17 -1.70 15.50
N GLN A 465 -13.85 -2.79 16.20
CA GLN A 465 -12.62 -2.94 16.98
C GLN A 465 -11.39 -2.95 16.07
N LEU A 466 -11.42 -3.68 14.95
CA LEU A 466 -10.32 -3.74 13.99
C LEU A 466 -10.09 -2.39 13.28
N GLU A 467 -11.18 -1.68 12.95
CA GLU A 467 -11.09 -0.35 12.35
C GLU A 467 -10.56 0.70 13.35
N ALA A 468 -11.03 0.67 14.59
CA ALA A 468 -10.53 1.52 15.66
C ALA A 468 -9.06 1.24 16.00
N LEU A 469 -8.64 -0.04 15.98
CA LEU A 469 -7.24 -0.42 16.17
C LEU A 469 -6.33 0.21 15.12
N ARG A 470 -6.74 0.20 13.84
CA ARG A 470 -5.99 0.86 12.76
C ARG A 470 -5.79 2.36 13.03
N PHE A 471 -6.82 3.08 13.48
CA PHE A 471 -6.68 4.49 13.87
C PHE A 471 -5.82 4.68 15.13
N ALA A 472 -5.97 3.80 16.12
CA ALA A 472 -5.19 3.86 17.35
C ALA A 472 -3.69 3.65 17.12
N ILE A 473 -3.31 2.80 16.16
CA ILE A 473 -1.90 2.61 15.76
C ILE A 473 -1.29 3.93 15.28
N GLU A 474 -1.97 4.66 14.38
CA GLU A 474 -1.47 5.95 13.89
C GLU A 474 -1.49 7.04 14.97
N MET A 475 -2.56 7.12 15.76
CA MET A 475 -2.63 8.06 16.89
C MET A 475 -1.49 7.82 17.89
N LYS A 476 -1.10 6.56 18.09
CA LYS A 476 0.04 6.21 18.92
C LYS A 476 1.35 6.70 18.29
N GLN A 477 1.55 6.54 16.98
CA GLN A 477 2.74 7.11 16.32
C GLN A 477 2.81 8.62 16.48
N MET A 478 1.70 9.32 16.23
CA MET A 478 1.61 10.76 16.43
C MET A 478 1.95 11.15 17.88
N TYR A 479 1.41 10.44 18.86
CA TYR A 479 1.73 10.64 20.28
C TYR A 479 3.22 10.45 20.59
N ASP A 480 3.83 9.37 20.10
CA ASP A 480 5.22 9.02 20.43
C ASP A 480 6.24 10.03 19.85
N ILE A 481 5.90 10.70 18.73
CA ILE A 481 6.78 11.67 18.05
C ILE A 481 6.49 13.13 18.41
N THR A 482 5.31 13.46 18.93
CA THR A 482 4.90 14.85 19.19
C THR A 482 5.44 15.35 20.53
N GLU A 483 5.87 16.62 20.59
CA GLU A 483 6.43 17.23 21.80
C GLU A 483 5.35 17.76 22.76
N GLU A 484 4.28 18.36 22.24
CA GLU A 484 3.24 19.00 23.04
C GLU A 484 2.16 18.06 23.59
N VAL A 485 1.99 16.87 23.02
CA VAL A 485 0.99 15.88 23.46
C VAL A 485 1.60 15.04 24.58
N VAL A 486 1.48 15.54 25.82
CA VAL A 486 2.10 14.91 27.00
C VAL A 486 1.22 13.88 27.71
N ALA A 487 -0.11 13.99 27.57
CA ALA A 487 -1.04 13.06 28.19
C ALA A 487 -0.90 11.68 27.54
N ARG A 488 -0.71 10.63 28.35
CA ARG A 488 -0.57 9.26 27.85
C ARG A 488 -1.84 8.84 27.12
N MET A 489 -1.68 8.32 25.91
CA MET A 489 -2.77 7.75 25.12
C MET A 489 -3.43 6.56 25.86
N PRO A 490 -4.76 6.56 26.06
CA PRO A 490 -5.49 5.42 26.59
C PRO A 490 -5.46 4.21 25.63
N TYR A 491 -5.50 3.00 26.19
CA TYR A 491 -5.53 1.76 25.40
C TYR A 491 -6.95 1.33 25.07
N LEU A 492 -7.17 0.82 23.84
CA LEU A 492 -8.38 0.09 23.52
C LEU A 492 -8.39 -1.27 24.24
N SER A 493 -9.54 -1.68 24.74
CA SER A 493 -9.71 -2.95 25.46
C SER A 493 -10.49 -3.99 24.65
N ASN A 494 -9.91 -5.18 24.48
CA ASN A 494 -10.62 -6.35 23.96
C ASN A 494 -11.54 -7.00 25.00
N ASP A 495 -11.42 -6.66 26.28
CA ASP A 495 -12.34 -7.11 27.33
C ASP A 495 -13.73 -6.47 27.13
N PRO A 496 -14.79 -7.26 26.85
CA PRO A 496 -16.14 -6.73 26.62
C PRO A 496 -16.64 -5.82 27.75
N ALA A 497 -16.24 -6.07 29.00
CA ALA A 497 -16.68 -5.28 30.14
C ALA A 497 -16.06 -3.87 30.22
N LYS A 498 -14.91 -3.67 29.57
CA LYS A 498 -14.16 -2.40 29.61
C LYS A 498 -14.11 -1.69 28.26
N ARG A 499 -14.54 -2.36 27.19
CA ARG A 499 -14.42 -1.87 25.81
C ARG A 499 -15.07 -0.50 25.63
N PHE A 500 -16.30 -0.33 26.13
CA PHE A 500 -17.01 0.94 26.05
C PHE A 500 -16.25 2.07 26.76
N ASP A 501 -15.93 1.90 28.05
CA ASP A 501 -15.22 2.90 28.85
C ASP A 501 -13.86 3.26 28.23
N SER A 502 -13.08 2.26 27.81
CA SER A 502 -11.78 2.47 27.16
C SER A 502 -11.88 3.25 25.85
N THR A 503 -12.96 3.04 25.09
CA THR A 503 -13.24 3.77 23.85
C THR A 503 -13.61 5.22 24.15
N GLN A 504 -14.41 5.46 25.19
CA GLN A 504 -14.74 6.82 25.64
C GLN A 504 -13.51 7.58 26.14
N GLU A 505 -12.63 6.91 26.90
CA GLU A 505 -11.37 7.49 27.36
C GLU A 505 -10.48 7.90 26.18
N LEU A 506 -10.31 7.02 25.20
CA LEU A 506 -9.54 7.35 23.99
C LEU A 506 -10.17 8.50 23.21
N ALA A 507 -11.49 8.50 23.00
CA ALA A 507 -12.18 9.58 22.31
C ALA A 507 -12.03 10.93 23.02
N GLN A 508 -12.06 10.94 24.36
CA GLN A 508 -11.80 12.14 25.14
C GLN A 508 -10.36 12.63 25.00
N TRP A 509 -9.39 11.72 24.99
CA TRP A 509 -7.98 12.04 24.77
C TRP A 509 -7.75 12.61 23.37
N VAL A 510 -8.32 12.00 22.32
CA VAL A 510 -8.23 12.55 20.95
C VAL A 510 -8.74 13.98 20.90
N ARG A 511 -9.92 14.22 21.49
CA ARG A 511 -10.53 15.55 21.50
C ARG A 511 -9.71 16.56 22.31
N LYS A 512 -9.26 16.22 23.51
CA LYS A 512 -8.66 17.17 24.47
C LYS A 512 -7.16 17.35 24.31
N ASP A 513 -6.45 16.28 23.99
CA ASP A 513 -4.99 16.22 24.04
C ASP A 513 -4.39 16.18 22.64
N LEU A 514 -4.87 15.29 21.75
CA LEU A 514 -4.35 15.19 20.38
C LEU A 514 -4.77 16.40 19.52
N ILE A 515 -6.08 16.65 19.38
CA ILE A 515 -6.57 17.81 18.61
C ILE A 515 -6.40 19.12 19.40
N SER A 516 -6.63 19.06 20.71
CA SER A 516 -6.61 20.20 21.64
C SER A 516 -7.70 21.26 21.45
N GLN A 517 -7.93 22.06 22.50
CA GLN A 517 -8.91 23.17 22.50
C GLN A 517 -8.56 24.33 21.56
N ARG A 518 -7.36 24.33 20.96
CA ARG A 518 -6.94 25.35 20.00
C ARG A 518 -7.56 25.13 18.61
N HIS A 519 -8.01 23.92 18.32
CA HIS A 519 -8.50 23.53 16.99
C HIS A 519 -10.01 23.21 17.03
N LEU A 520 -10.83 24.22 17.32
CA LEU A 520 -12.27 24.06 17.57
C LEU A 520 -13.04 23.43 16.39
N PHE A 521 -12.65 23.71 15.13
CA PHE A 521 -13.29 23.08 13.97
C PHE A 521 -13.03 21.58 13.90
N HIS A 522 -11.79 21.16 14.12
CA HIS A 522 -11.42 19.75 14.15
C HIS A 522 -12.13 19.03 15.30
N GLN A 523 -12.25 19.67 16.48
CA GLN A 523 -13.05 19.14 17.58
C GLN A 523 -14.53 19.00 17.22
N ALA A 524 -15.11 20.00 16.54
CA ALA A 524 -16.51 19.94 16.11
C ALA A 524 -16.75 18.83 15.08
N CYS A 525 -15.85 18.67 14.09
CA CYS A 525 -15.90 17.57 13.14
C CYS A 525 -15.73 16.20 13.82
N PHE A 526 -14.80 16.08 14.77
CA PHE A 526 -14.64 14.87 15.58
C PHE A 526 -15.88 14.57 16.42
N ASP A 527 -16.42 15.56 17.14
CA ASP A 527 -17.63 15.43 17.96
C ASP A 527 -18.84 15.03 17.11
N LEU A 528 -18.98 15.58 15.90
CA LEU A 528 -20.02 15.21 14.94
C LEU A 528 -19.92 13.74 14.55
N GLY A 529 -18.73 13.28 14.14
CA GLY A 529 -18.49 11.88 13.78
C GLY A 529 -18.73 10.93 14.96
N TYR A 530 -18.21 11.27 16.14
CA TYR A 530 -18.27 10.43 17.33
C TYR A 530 -19.69 10.27 17.90
N ARG A 531 -20.45 11.37 18.01
CA ARG A 531 -21.78 11.34 18.63
C ARG A 531 -22.86 10.85 17.68
N HIS A 532 -22.66 11.01 16.36
CA HIS A 532 -23.65 10.70 15.34
C HIS A 532 -23.16 9.64 14.35
N SER A 533 -22.25 8.74 14.76
CA SER A 533 -21.68 7.74 13.85
C SER A 533 -22.74 6.84 13.20
N LEU A 534 -23.73 6.39 14.00
CA LEU A 534 -24.87 5.58 13.53
C LEU A 534 -25.71 6.32 12.47
N LEU A 535 -25.92 7.63 12.64
CA LEU A 535 -26.65 8.45 11.67
C LEU A 535 -25.92 8.45 10.32
N PHE A 536 -24.61 8.68 10.31
CA PHE A 536 -23.83 8.68 9.07
C PHE A 536 -23.74 7.29 8.43
N ASN A 537 -23.71 6.22 9.21
CA ASN A 537 -23.80 4.85 8.67
C ASN A 537 -25.15 4.60 7.98
N LEU A 538 -26.26 5.05 8.59
CA LEU A 538 -27.59 4.93 7.98
C LEU A 538 -27.73 5.78 6.70
N LEU A 539 -27.09 6.95 6.65
CA LEU A 539 -27.05 7.79 5.45
C LEU A 539 -26.27 7.10 4.32
N ASP A 540 -25.11 6.51 4.63
CA ASP A 540 -24.30 5.74 3.67
C ASP A 540 -25.06 4.52 3.10
N GLU A 541 -26.02 3.97 3.87
CA GLU A 541 -26.88 2.85 3.48
C GLU A 541 -28.18 3.28 2.78
N GLY A 542 -28.44 4.58 2.62
CA GLY A 542 -29.68 5.11 2.02
C GLY A 542 -30.92 4.96 2.91
N GLY A 543 -30.72 4.76 4.22
CA GLY A 543 -31.75 4.48 5.22
C GLY A 543 -32.45 5.70 5.81
N THR A 544 -32.78 6.73 5.02
CA THR A 544 -33.33 8.01 5.54
C THR A 544 -34.71 7.89 6.19
N LYS A 545 -35.47 6.82 5.89
CA LYS A 545 -36.86 6.61 6.36
C LYS A 545 -37.00 6.24 7.85
N HIS A 546 -35.90 5.93 8.54
CA HIS A 546 -35.91 5.45 9.93
C HIS A 546 -35.28 6.42 10.94
N LEU A 547 -34.87 7.62 10.49
CA LEU A 547 -34.25 8.61 11.34
C LEU A 547 -35.28 9.28 12.26
N LYS A 548 -34.99 9.32 13.57
CA LYS A 548 -35.74 10.15 14.51
C LYS A 548 -35.40 11.62 14.24
N SER A 549 -36.42 12.48 14.15
CA SER A 549 -36.24 13.92 13.89
C SER A 549 -35.24 14.59 14.83
N ASP A 550 -35.22 14.17 16.10
CA ASP A 550 -34.43 14.82 17.14
C ASP A 550 -32.92 14.51 17.06
N GLU A 551 -32.54 13.31 16.59
CA GLU A 551 -31.14 12.92 16.41
C GLU A 551 -30.53 13.60 15.17
N SER A 552 -31.32 13.72 14.09
CA SER A 552 -30.92 14.46 12.89
C SER A 552 -30.80 15.96 13.16
N GLY A 553 -31.70 16.55 13.96
CA GLY A 553 -31.65 17.96 14.30
C GLY A 553 -30.38 18.35 15.05
N GLY A 554 -29.97 17.58 16.06
CA GLY A 554 -28.74 17.85 16.81
C GLY A 554 -27.46 17.74 15.95
N ALA A 555 -27.40 16.78 15.04
CA ALA A 555 -26.28 16.66 14.10
C ALA A 555 -26.27 17.84 13.10
N ALA A 556 -27.44 18.20 12.56
CA ALA A 556 -27.57 19.31 11.63
C ALA A 556 -27.20 20.65 12.28
N GLU A 557 -27.55 20.88 13.55
CA GLU A 557 -27.12 22.06 14.30
C GLU A 557 -25.58 22.19 14.38
N ILE A 558 -24.87 21.07 14.60
CA ILE A 558 -23.39 21.07 14.59
C ILE A 558 -22.88 21.41 13.18
N VAL A 559 -23.46 20.81 12.13
CA VAL A 559 -23.09 21.10 10.73
C VAL A 559 -23.33 22.57 10.39
N ARG A 560 -24.48 23.14 10.79
CA ARG A 560 -24.80 24.56 10.61
C ARG A 560 -23.79 25.45 11.30
N SER A 561 -23.45 25.14 12.56
CA SER A 561 -22.44 25.89 13.31
C SER A 561 -21.07 25.87 12.62
N ILE A 562 -20.64 24.70 12.13
CA ILE A 562 -19.41 24.57 11.34
C ILE A 562 -19.51 25.41 10.07
N LEU A 563 -20.57 25.25 9.28
CA LEU A 563 -20.77 25.96 8.02
C LEU A 563 -20.75 27.48 8.18
N THR A 564 -21.52 28.01 9.14
CA THR A 564 -21.59 29.45 9.40
C THR A 564 -20.21 30.00 9.74
N ALA A 565 -19.48 29.34 10.65
CA ALA A 565 -18.16 29.78 11.07
C ALA A 565 -17.08 29.61 9.98
N VAL A 566 -17.22 28.62 9.08
CA VAL A 566 -16.32 28.38 7.96
C VAL A 566 -16.55 29.38 6.84
N LEU A 567 -17.81 29.70 6.51
CA LEU A 567 -18.15 30.64 5.44
C LEU A 567 -17.69 32.06 5.74
N VAL A 568 -17.79 32.50 6.99
CA VAL A 568 -17.25 33.79 7.45
C VAL A 568 -15.72 33.84 7.31
N ARG A 569 -15.04 32.70 7.26
CA ARG A 569 -13.59 32.57 7.06
C ARG A 569 -13.22 32.20 5.61
N ALA A 570 -14.19 32.04 4.72
CA ALA A 570 -13.93 31.61 3.36
C ALA A 570 -13.20 32.70 2.56
N GLU A 571 -13.59 33.97 2.73
CA GLU A 571 -12.91 35.08 2.06
C GLU A 571 -11.45 35.21 2.54
N GLY A 572 -10.53 35.26 1.57
CA GLY A 572 -9.08 35.27 1.85
C GLY A 572 -8.49 33.93 2.29
N SER A 573 -9.29 32.87 2.42
CA SER A 573 -8.78 31.51 2.65
C SER A 573 -8.03 30.96 1.44
N GLN A 574 -7.20 29.94 1.66
CA GLN A 574 -6.46 29.28 0.58
C GLN A 574 -7.42 28.72 -0.49
N GLY A 575 -8.45 27.99 -0.09
CA GLY A 575 -9.45 27.43 -1.00
C GLY A 575 -10.09 28.49 -1.91
N HIS A 576 -10.45 29.64 -1.34
CA HIS A 576 -11.06 30.76 -2.07
C HIS A 576 -10.08 31.44 -3.03
N VAL A 577 -8.89 31.80 -2.55
CA VAL A 577 -7.88 32.50 -3.37
C VAL A 577 -7.41 31.65 -4.54
N LEU A 578 -7.36 30.33 -4.37
CA LEU A 578 -6.71 29.39 -5.29
C LEU A 578 -7.72 28.59 -6.12
N HIS A 579 -9.02 28.79 -5.88
CA HIS A 579 -10.11 28.05 -6.55
C HIS A 579 -9.88 26.53 -6.54
N THR A 580 -9.49 25.98 -5.39
CA THR A 580 -9.23 24.54 -5.27
C THR A 580 -10.48 23.72 -5.62
N GLU A 581 -10.32 22.52 -6.19
CA GLU A 581 -11.47 21.68 -6.58
C GLU A 581 -12.44 21.43 -5.43
N LYS A 582 -11.91 21.14 -4.23
CA LYS A 582 -12.71 20.95 -3.01
C LYS A 582 -13.51 22.20 -2.65
N PHE A 583 -12.89 23.38 -2.73
CA PHE A 583 -13.58 24.65 -2.51
C PHE A 583 -14.67 24.90 -3.55
N LEU A 584 -14.38 24.65 -4.84
CA LEU A 584 -15.34 24.85 -5.92
C LEU A 584 -16.55 23.91 -5.78
N ARG A 585 -16.34 22.63 -5.46
CA ARG A 585 -17.42 21.67 -5.17
C ARG A 585 -18.25 22.11 -3.96
N PHE A 586 -17.60 22.58 -2.91
CA PHE A 586 -18.26 23.12 -1.72
C PHE A 586 -19.13 24.34 -2.04
N MET A 587 -18.60 25.29 -2.82
CA MET A 587 -19.37 26.47 -3.23
C MET A 587 -20.52 26.12 -4.18
N ALA A 588 -20.32 25.16 -5.10
CA ALA A 588 -21.38 24.67 -5.98
C ALA A 588 -22.52 23.98 -5.21
N PHE A 589 -22.20 23.27 -4.12
CA PHE A 589 -23.21 22.72 -3.21
C PHE A 589 -24.05 23.82 -2.53
N LEU A 590 -23.41 24.95 -2.18
CA LEU A 590 -24.08 26.07 -1.51
C LEU A 590 -24.77 27.06 -2.46
N GLU A 591 -24.38 27.11 -3.73
CA GLU A 591 -24.89 28.05 -4.74
C GLU A 591 -26.43 28.13 -4.81
N PRO A 592 -27.20 27.02 -4.76
CA PRO A 592 -28.66 27.07 -4.78
C PRO A 592 -29.29 27.81 -3.58
N HIS A 593 -28.54 27.94 -2.48
CA HIS A 593 -29.00 28.52 -1.22
C HIS A 593 -28.50 29.95 -1.01
N LEU A 594 -27.39 30.34 -1.66
CA LEU A 594 -26.79 31.66 -1.54
C LEU A 594 -27.56 32.73 -2.35
N ARG A 595 -27.68 33.94 -1.80
CA ARG A 595 -28.29 35.07 -2.53
C ARG A 595 -27.24 35.74 -3.43
N PRO A 596 -27.58 36.14 -4.68
CA PRO A 596 -26.65 36.85 -5.55
C PRO A 596 -26.14 38.14 -4.90
N GLY A 597 -24.80 38.30 -4.83
CA GLY A 597 -24.15 39.49 -4.25
C GLY A 597 -24.14 39.54 -2.72
N MET A 598 -24.46 38.43 -2.05
CA MET A 598 -24.34 38.30 -0.60
C MET A 598 -22.87 38.31 -0.17
N GLY A 599 -22.52 39.18 0.78
CA GLY A 599 -21.20 39.15 1.41
C GLY A 599 -21.11 38.00 2.41
N LEU A 600 -20.10 37.15 2.27
CA LEU A 600 -19.87 36.00 3.17
C LEU A 600 -19.27 36.41 4.53
N GLU A 601 -18.79 37.65 4.66
CA GLU A 601 -18.25 38.20 5.91
C GLU A 601 -19.32 38.54 6.96
N ASP A 602 -20.60 38.68 6.56
CA ASP A 602 -21.71 38.99 7.48
C ASP A 602 -22.29 37.70 8.07
N GLU A 603 -21.85 37.36 9.28
CA GLU A 603 -22.30 36.20 10.05
C GLU A 603 -23.83 36.12 10.18
N SER A 604 -24.52 37.26 10.31
CA SER A 604 -25.98 37.27 10.47
C SER A 604 -26.71 36.87 9.18
N SER A 605 -26.22 37.34 8.04
CA SER A 605 -26.74 36.97 6.73
C SER A 605 -26.38 35.52 6.40
N VAL A 606 -25.16 35.07 6.71
CA VAL A 606 -24.71 33.69 6.51
C VAL A 606 -25.54 32.72 7.35
N SER A 607 -25.75 33.00 8.65
CA SER A 607 -26.58 32.18 9.52
C SER A 607 -27.99 32.04 8.95
N GLY A 608 -28.62 33.13 8.52
CA GLY A 608 -29.97 33.08 7.95
C GLY A 608 -30.10 32.23 6.68
N VAL A 609 -29.04 32.11 5.88
CA VAL A 609 -29.01 31.22 4.72
C VAL A 609 -28.73 29.78 5.14
N VAL A 610 -27.72 29.58 5.97
CA VAL A 610 -27.33 28.25 6.46
C VAL A 610 -28.51 27.61 7.19
N ASP A 611 -29.22 28.34 8.05
CA ASP A 611 -30.41 27.88 8.80
C ASP A 611 -31.60 27.51 7.89
N ALA A 612 -31.65 28.02 6.67
CA ALA A 612 -32.71 27.72 5.71
C ALA A 612 -32.47 26.43 4.90
N ILE A 613 -31.26 25.87 4.91
CA ILE A 613 -30.95 24.59 4.25
C ILE A 613 -31.62 23.46 5.03
N GLU A 614 -32.23 22.48 4.37
CA GLU A 614 -32.86 21.35 5.07
C GLU A 614 -31.83 20.44 5.76
N ASP A 615 -32.18 19.88 6.93
CA ASP A 615 -31.28 19.01 7.70
C ASP A 615 -30.78 17.81 6.87
N GLU A 616 -31.66 17.17 6.09
CA GLU A 616 -31.30 16.03 5.24
C GLU A 616 -30.26 16.41 4.18
N VAL A 617 -30.38 17.61 3.59
CA VAL A 617 -29.42 18.12 2.60
C VAL A 617 -28.07 18.40 3.24
N LEU A 618 -28.05 18.97 4.45
CA LEU A 618 -26.81 19.23 5.19
C LEU A 618 -26.10 17.94 5.58
N LEU A 619 -26.83 16.97 6.12
CA LEU A 619 -26.27 15.73 6.63
C LEU A 619 -25.77 14.83 5.50
N SER A 620 -26.53 14.70 4.42
CA SER A 620 -26.09 13.94 3.23
C SER A 620 -24.95 14.63 2.49
N GLY A 621 -24.95 15.97 2.42
CA GLY A 621 -23.88 16.73 1.79
C GLY A 621 -22.58 16.83 2.62
N PHE A 622 -22.62 16.47 3.91
CA PHE A 622 -21.48 16.69 4.79
C PHE A 622 -20.22 15.90 4.41
N PRO A 623 -20.28 14.56 4.25
CA PRO A 623 -19.11 13.76 3.91
C PRO A 623 -18.55 14.06 2.52
N ASP A 624 -19.42 14.35 1.55
CA ASP A 624 -19.05 14.44 0.14
C ASP A 624 -18.63 15.84 -0.33
N TYR A 625 -19.23 16.90 0.24
CA TYR A 625 -19.04 18.28 -0.23
C TYR A 625 -18.56 19.22 0.88
N ILE A 626 -19.21 19.20 2.04
CA ILE A 626 -18.96 20.20 3.08
C ILE A 626 -17.59 20.00 3.70
N VAL A 627 -17.27 18.81 4.21
CA VAL A 627 -16.03 18.59 4.97
C VAL A 627 -14.78 18.80 4.10
N GLY A 628 -14.85 18.44 2.81
CA GLY A 628 -13.80 18.76 1.84
C GLY A 628 -13.63 20.27 1.62
N GLY A 629 -14.72 21.03 1.60
CA GLY A 629 -14.71 22.48 1.61
C GLY A 629 -14.07 23.05 2.88
N VAL A 630 -14.43 22.51 4.05
CA VAL A 630 -13.83 22.88 5.33
C VAL A 630 -12.31 22.68 5.29
N ASP A 631 -11.82 21.53 4.81
CA ASP A 631 -10.39 21.27 4.65
C ASP A 631 -9.66 22.26 3.72
N SER A 632 -10.39 22.90 2.79
CA SER A 632 -9.80 23.91 1.89
C SER A 632 -9.71 25.31 2.53
N ILE A 633 -10.43 25.54 3.63
CA ILE A 633 -10.53 26.84 4.30
C ILE A 633 -9.77 26.82 5.63
N ILE A 634 -9.89 25.72 6.37
CA ILE A 634 -9.34 25.54 7.72
C ILE A 634 -7.98 24.83 7.62
N PRO A 635 -6.89 25.44 8.13
CA PRO A 635 -5.59 24.79 8.16
C PRO A 635 -5.60 23.52 9.00
N VAL A 636 -4.80 22.53 8.59
CA VAL A 636 -4.64 21.25 9.32
C VAL A 636 -4.05 21.47 10.72
N VAL A 637 -4.27 20.50 11.62
CA VAL A 637 -3.49 20.43 12.86
C VAL A 637 -2.08 19.95 12.51
N LEU A 638 -1.10 20.83 12.75
CA LEU A 638 0.33 20.51 12.66
C LEU A 638 0.92 20.42 14.07
N HIS A 639 1.57 19.31 14.34
CA HIS A 639 2.26 19.09 15.61
C HIS A 639 3.73 19.49 15.54
N THR A 640 4.31 19.82 16.70
CA THR A 640 5.77 19.92 16.80
C THR A 640 6.33 18.52 16.99
N THR A 641 7.04 18.01 15.99
CA THR A 641 7.60 16.65 16.02
C THR A 641 9.06 16.65 16.45
N ARG A 642 9.46 15.58 17.15
CA ARG A 642 10.87 15.28 17.40
C ARG A 642 11.60 15.04 16.08
N PRO A 643 12.92 15.34 16.00
CA PRO A 643 13.72 15.02 14.81
C PRO A 643 13.56 13.55 14.41
N PRO A 644 13.30 13.26 13.12
CA PRO A 644 13.18 11.88 12.66
C PRO A 644 14.51 11.14 12.80
N PHE A 645 14.44 9.82 12.89
CA PHE A 645 15.63 8.98 12.83
C PHE A 645 16.35 9.14 11.49
N PRO A 646 17.69 9.12 11.46
CA PRO A 646 18.43 9.13 10.22
C PRO A 646 18.15 7.83 9.43
N GLY A 647 17.43 7.96 8.32
CA GLY A 647 17.11 6.85 7.42
C GLY A 647 17.92 6.86 6.13
N LYS A 648 18.15 5.68 5.55
CA LYS A 648 18.60 5.55 4.16
C LYS A 648 17.44 5.88 3.23
N VAL A 649 17.71 6.73 2.23
CA VAL A 649 16.73 7.19 1.24
C VAL A 649 17.21 6.80 -0.15
N ASP A 650 16.34 6.23 -0.97
CA ASP A 650 16.59 5.97 -2.39
C ASP A 650 16.44 7.28 -3.19
N TRP A 651 17.51 8.08 -3.21
CA TRP A 651 17.52 9.38 -3.90
C TRP A 651 17.30 9.26 -5.41
N GLU A 652 17.78 8.18 -6.02
CA GLU A 652 17.62 7.95 -7.46
C GLU A 652 16.17 7.63 -7.80
N TRP A 653 15.45 6.91 -6.93
CA TRP A 653 14.00 6.71 -7.05
C TRP A 653 13.24 8.03 -6.95
N LEU A 654 13.55 8.86 -5.95
CA LEU A 654 12.90 10.16 -5.80
C LEU A 654 13.18 11.05 -7.02
N LYS A 655 14.39 10.99 -7.57
CA LYS A 655 14.77 11.71 -8.78
C LYS A 655 13.99 11.23 -10.01
N ALA A 656 13.82 9.92 -10.16
CA ALA A 656 13.02 9.35 -11.24
C ALA A 656 11.55 9.79 -11.17
N GLY A 657 10.94 9.81 -9.98
CA GLY A 657 9.57 10.30 -9.78
C GLY A 657 9.42 11.80 -10.12
N VAL A 658 10.38 12.63 -9.69
CA VAL A 658 10.44 14.06 -10.03
C VAL A 658 10.54 14.28 -11.54
N LYS A 659 11.39 13.50 -12.21
CA LYS A 659 11.55 13.55 -13.66
C LYS A 659 10.27 13.15 -14.38
N ALA A 660 9.61 12.08 -13.95
CA ALA A 660 8.36 11.63 -14.55
C ALA A 660 7.25 12.67 -14.42
N LEU A 661 7.14 13.34 -13.27
CA LEU A 661 6.22 14.46 -13.08
C LEU A 661 6.55 15.62 -14.02
N TYR A 662 7.83 15.99 -14.14
CA TYR A 662 8.29 17.04 -15.05
C TYR A 662 7.98 16.74 -16.51
N GLU A 663 8.28 15.52 -16.98
CA GLU A 663 8.01 15.06 -18.35
C GLU A 663 6.51 14.97 -18.64
N SER A 664 5.68 14.76 -17.61
CA SER A 664 4.21 14.80 -17.72
C SER A 664 3.61 16.22 -17.79
N GLY A 665 4.45 17.25 -17.72
CA GLY A 665 4.07 18.66 -17.82
C GLY A 665 3.94 19.39 -16.47
N ASP A 666 4.23 18.73 -15.35
CA ASP A 666 4.27 19.36 -14.04
C ASP A 666 5.66 19.93 -13.75
N HIS A 667 5.85 21.22 -14.01
CA HIS A 667 7.16 21.88 -13.84
C HIS A 667 7.44 22.37 -12.40
N CYS A 668 6.63 21.96 -11.43
CA CYS A 668 6.86 22.20 -10.01
C CYS A 668 6.85 20.89 -9.18
N PRO A 669 7.62 19.86 -9.58
CA PRO A 669 7.72 18.62 -8.82
C PRO A 669 8.52 18.85 -7.53
N ALA A 670 8.19 18.09 -6.49
CA ALA A 670 8.76 18.25 -5.17
C ALA A 670 9.11 16.90 -4.51
N VAL A 671 10.15 16.93 -3.68
CA VAL A 671 10.40 15.94 -2.63
C VAL A 671 9.66 16.40 -1.38
N ILE A 672 8.78 15.56 -0.87
CA ILE A 672 7.93 15.82 0.29
C ILE A 672 8.51 15.10 1.49
N PHE A 673 8.69 15.82 2.59
CA PHE A 673 9.08 15.26 3.87
C PHE A 673 7.98 15.48 4.92
N SER A 674 7.20 14.44 5.20
CA SER A 674 6.01 14.49 6.05
C SER A 674 6.29 14.41 7.56
N GLN A 675 5.27 14.65 8.41
CA GLN A 675 5.38 14.59 9.88
C GLN A 675 5.57 13.17 10.40
N ASP A 676 4.97 12.19 9.72
CA ASP A 676 5.13 10.76 9.98
C ASP A 676 6.51 10.20 9.59
N GLY A 677 7.40 11.04 9.05
CA GLY A 677 8.73 10.66 8.61
C GLY A 677 8.80 10.10 7.18
N MET A 678 7.68 10.03 6.44
CA MET A 678 7.72 9.63 5.04
C MET A 678 8.50 10.63 4.19
N VAL A 679 9.29 10.08 3.26
CA VAL A 679 9.99 10.84 2.21
C VAL A 679 9.48 10.33 0.86
N GLY A 680 8.87 11.20 0.08
CA GLY A 680 8.23 10.82 -1.17
C GLY A 680 8.37 11.87 -2.26
N THR A 681 7.98 11.51 -3.47
CA THR A 681 7.85 12.46 -4.59
C THR A 681 6.40 12.88 -4.73
N GLY A 682 6.19 14.17 -4.97
CA GLY A 682 4.89 14.71 -5.32
C GLY A 682 5.03 15.99 -6.11
N ARG A 683 3.96 16.77 -6.13
CA ARG A 683 3.91 18.07 -6.81
C ARG A 683 3.63 19.15 -5.79
N LEU A 684 4.12 20.37 -6.02
CA LEU A 684 3.65 21.51 -5.25
C LEU A 684 2.15 21.69 -5.48
N GLN A 685 1.38 21.53 -4.42
CA GLN A 685 -0.02 21.90 -4.40
C GLN A 685 -0.17 23.37 -4.02
N GLU A 686 -1.31 23.94 -4.36
CA GLU A 686 -1.68 25.28 -3.91
C GLU A 686 -1.69 25.34 -2.37
N PRO A 687 -1.13 26.40 -1.72
CA PRO A 687 -0.66 27.68 -2.27
C PRO A 687 0.79 27.71 -2.77
N PHE A 688 1.54 26.63 -2.61
CA PHE A 688 2.96 26.63 -2.96
C PHE A 688 3.21 26.64 -4.47
N ARG A 689 2.19 26.43 -5.30
CA ARG A 689 2.33 26.38 -6.76
C ARG A 689 2.57 27.74 -7.41
N MET A 690 2.33 28.85 -6.71
CA MET A 690 2.61 30.23 -7.18
C MET A 690 4.11 30.59 -7.17
N VAL A 691 4.97 29.66 -7.59
CA VAL A 691 6.43 29.79 -7.59
C VAL A 691 6.98 29.55 -8.99
N SER A 692 8.24 29.92 -9.23
CA SER A 692 8.86 29.74 -10.54
C SER A 692 9.09 28.25 -10.86
N PRO A 693 8.81 27.77 -12.08
CA PRO A 693 9.14 26.39 -12.48
C PRO A 693 10.61 26.01 -12.21
N ILE A 694 10.89 24.73 -12.03
CA ILE A 694 12.28 24.23 -12.11
C ILE A 694 12.73 24.20 -13.58
N SER A 695 14.02 24.38 -13.83
CA SER A 695 14.56 24.42 -15.20
C SER A 695 14.95 23.04 -15.72
N ASP A 696 15.57 22.24 -14.86
CA ASP A 696 16.06 20.89 -15.16
C ASP A 696 15.80 19.96 -13.96
N PRO A 697 14.97 18.91 -14.09
CA PRO A 697 14.73 17.94 -13.01
C PRO A 697 15.99 17.12 -12.65
N GLU A 698 17.02 17.12 -13.49
CA GLU A 698 18.29 16.46 -13.18
C GLU A 698 19.15 17.27 -12.19
N GLU A 699 18.92 18.58 -12.10
CA GLU A 699 19.70 19.51 -11.27
C GLU A 699 18.90 20.03 -10.08
N GLU A 700 17.65 20.46 -10.32
CA GLU A 700 16.81 21.21 -9.37
C GLU A 700 15.51 20.47 -9.03
N VAL A 701 15.04 20.66 -7.80
CA VAL A 701 13.74 20.15 -7.33
C VAL A 701 13.20 21.03 -6.21
N TYR A 702 11.88 21.04 -6.01
CA TYR A 702 11.29 21.62 -4.81
C TYR A 702 11.40 20.66 -3.61
N VAL A 703 11.53 21.23 -2.42
CA VAL A 703 11.45 20.52 -1.15
C VAL A 703 10.25 21.06 -0.40
N ILE A 704 9.31 20.19 -0.06
CA ILE A 704 8.24 20.48 0.92
C ILE A 704 8.65 19.84 2.23
N ASP A 705 8.79 20.64 3.28
CA ASP A 705 8.99 20.14 4.65
C ASP A 705 7.74 20.43 5.48
N GLU A 706 7.06 19.37 5.89
CA GLU A 706 5.86 19.43 6.73
C GLU A 706 6.15 19.00 8.18
N SER A 707 7.37 18.55 8.50
CA SER A 707 7.69 18.02 9.84
C SER A 707 7.68 19.06 10.96
N SER A 708 7.92 20.32 10.62
CA SER A 708 7.89 21.40 11.57
C SER A 708 6.48 21.95 11.74
N ALA A 709 6.25 22.78 12.75
CA ALA A 709 4.96 23.46 12.96
C ALA A 709 4.54 24.40 11.79
N LEU A 710 5.40 24.56 10.77
CA LEU A 710 5.13 25.30 9.55
C LEU A 710 5.48 24.43 8.33
N SER A 711 4.59 24.39 7.34
CA SER A 711 4.88 23.80 6.03
C SER A 711 5.64 24.81 5.17
N ILE A 712 6.79 24.42 4.63
CA ILE A 712 7.64 25.27 3.78
C ILE A 712 7.94 24.60 2.45
N ALA A 713 7.94 25.39 1.37
CA ALA A 713 8.36 24.95 0.04
C ALA A 713 9.61 25.74 -0.42
N ILE A 714 10.69 25.04 -0.78
CA ILE A 714 11.97 25.66 -1.15
C ILE A 714 12.56 24.95 -2.37
N LYS A 715 12.97 25.72 -3.39
CA LYS A 715 13.73 25.18 -4.53
C LYS A 715 15.19 24.91 -4.13
N LYS A 716 15.71 23.72 -4.42
CA LYS A 716 17.07 23.29 -4.09
C LYS A 716 17.69 22.45 -5.21
N THR A 717 19.02 22.34 -5.19
CA THR A 717 19.73 21.30 -5.95
C THR A 717 19.64 19.95 -5.24
N TRP A 718 19.83 18.83 -5.95
CA TRP A 718 19.81 17.50 -5.35
C TRP A 718 20.78 17.32 -4.18
N ASP A 719 21.99 17.89 -4.26
CA ASP A 719 22.94 17.88 -3.14
C ASP A 719 22.42 18.71 -1.95
N GLY A 720 21.75 19.83 -2.23
CA GLY A 720 21.08 20.65 -1.21
C GLY A 720 19.91 19.93 -0.54
N VAL A 721 19.19 19.05 -1.25
CA VAL A 721 18.14 18.20 -0.68
C VAL A 721 18.74 17.17 0.27
N LYS A 722 19.83 16.50 -0.14
CA LYS A 722 20.54 15.51 0.68
C LYS A 722 21.10 16.15 1.97
N GLU A 723 21.69 17.34 1.85
CA GLU A 723 22.18 18.11 3.00
C GLU A 723 21.02 18.54 3.92
N PHE A 724 19.88 18.95 3.35
CA PHE A 724 18.69 19.30 4.11
C PHE A 724 18.17 18.12 4.93
N HIS A 725 18.03 16.94 4.32
CA HIS A 725 17.64 15.71 5.01
C HIS A 725 18.62 15.30 6.12
N ALA A 726 19.93 15.40 5.85
CA ALA A 726 20.96 15.10 6.84
C ALA A 726 20.87 16.04 8.05
N LYS A 727 20.67 17.35 7.84
CA LYS A 727 20.50 18.33 8.94
C LYS A 727 19.23 18.09 9.75
N ARG A 728 18.11 17.75 9.07
CA ARG A 728 16.84 17.43 9.74
C ARG A 728 16.99 16.25 10.71
N SER A 729 17.87 15.31 10.40
CA SER A 729 18.11 14.10 11.19
C SER A 729 19.16 14.26 12.31
N GLN A 730 19.86 15.41 12.40
CA GLN A 730 20.98 15.63 13.35
C GLN A 730 20.57 15.87 14.81
N GLY A 731 19.28 16.04 15.10
CA GLY A 731 18.76 16.33 16.45
C GLY A 731 18.48 15.10 17.33
N TYR A 732 18.68 13.89 16.82
CA TYR A 732 18.39 12.66 17.58
C TYR A 732 19.58 12.27 18.48
N SER A 733 19.57 12.73 19.74
CA SER A 733 20.33 12.09 20.82
C SER A 733 19.53 10.90 21.34
N GLN A 734 20.11 9.69 21.34
CA GLN A 734 19.46 8.46 21.82
C GLN A 734 18.64 8.69 23.10
N PRO A 735 17.41 8.16 23.20
CA PRO A 735 16.68 8.18 24.46
C PRO A 735 17.51 7.43 25.52
N PRO A 736 17.50 7.89 26.78
CA PRO A 736 18.12 7.12 27.86
C PRO A 736 17.42 5.74 27.92
N SER A 737 18.23 4.70 28.02
CA SER A 737 17.87 3.28 27.93
C SER A 737 17.03 2.75 29.10
N ASP A 738 16.07 3.52 29.62
CA ASP A 738 15.26 3.16 30.77
C ASP A 738 13.76 3.34 30.47
N ALA A 739 13.20 2.42 29.66
CA ALA A 739 11.76 2.17 29.62
C ALA A 739 11.44 0.76 29.08
N ALA A 740 12.23 -0.24 29.48
CA ALA A 740 11.82 -1.64 29.39
C ALA A 740 11.31 -2.09 30.75
N ARG A 741 10.01 -1.93 30.99
CA ARG A 741 9.11 -2.70 31.90
C ARG A 741 7.92 -1.83 32.32
N GLY A 742 6.75 -2.12 31.75
CA GLY A 742 5.46 -1.52 32.12
C GLY A 742 4.36 -1.96 31.18
#